data_AF-A0A0P8XLV2-F1
#
_entry.id   AF-A0A0P8XLV2-F1
#
_cell.length_a   1.000
_cell.length_b   1.000
_cell.length_c   1.000
_cell.angle_alpha   90.00
_cell.angle_beta   90.00
_cell.angle_gamma   90.00
#
_symmetry.space_group_name_H-M   'P 1'
#
loop_
_entity.id
_entity.type
_entity.pdbx_description
1 polymer ?
#
loop_
_entity_poly.entity_id
_entity_poly.type
_entity_poly.pdbx_seq_one_letter_code
_entity_poly.pdbx_strand_id
1 'polypeptide(L)'
;MPTYYHIVKLNYMLLSHCLTGNLQELSIFLLHENMRKDYIDALIKARSNTVKVVLTTEIIESLPLKVPFKYQIDSACRLTPMYDSTNYSIEDRYEWVAKDCLARRELLVNTEAPDSHCFRLIFKEAYDSLSDTSTPPLQTMYLDRICLLVKFLSPHKIIGEYLDFTISPPPMINVHHIVQILKKIDVLDEYEDVTWLGCRLLDIPVPCQLGRLLVFGILLQCLDPILTIVSSLMTADPLGIPFNEDIDHLWDRFTIFIQNRIKNERARLADNQFSDHFIFVRLFQEWQSRLKNKIPPLHLTDEYDFVLNGVMEQLNNTRSEIVSSLRAANLVHSRGQLSMQNLNLMSSNWHVVKAALTGGMYPNICAVDVGKNCLKSVWCSSVHLHPNTVLRDFLEPFNTSALNFRSPWILCNKQRSHILYATVVVPLAVALFAGPTRLRLSQISDTQSNSHDRNVNIFIDEWIWMVMSNSNVQLIMKTRQSFFKLYHDLLKFCTDQERWRIDSPNDGNLALMADSLAKVFESEDTAVGFAKPPPINYRPFVKLPPLYLLTVNAHFSWIQEIEDSLALFQKPQPFNSHFVERQFFLLYTEESSEDFYNNSTSTYIENVLGKFARPIESPNRHIFVILYSKNPDVMISVSRAKTIKGEFTLKEYFRNCIGVYEILEACISLNVNVPVFDGRLMSCLIDKRVGNIIMHLFAFRHHWIHKR
;
A
#
# COMPACT_ATOMS: atom_id res chain seq x y z
N MET A 1 2.31 -8.77 16.44
CA MET A 1 2.91 -7.53 15.89
C MET A 1 1.81 -6.51 15.59
N PRO A 2 2.08 -5.19 15.63
CA PRO A 2 1.03 -4.18 15.48
C PRO A 2 0.44 -4.04 14.08
N THR A 3 1.25 -4.16 13.02
CA THR A 3 0.80 -3.93 11.63
C THR A 3 1.46 -4.91 10.66
N TYR A 4 0.90 -5.01 9.44
CA TYR A 4 1.50 -5.79 8.36
C TYR A 4 2.92 -5.33 8.00
N TYR A 5 3.18 -4.01 7.97
CA TYR A 5 4.53 -3.46 7.76
C TYR A 5 5.56 -4.08 8.71
N HIS A 6 5.22 -4.17 10.00
CA HIS A 6 6.10 -4.77 11.01
C HIS A 6 6.34 -6.28 10.79
N ILE A 7 5.34 -7.00 10.29
CA ILE A 7 5.46 -8.42 9.95
C ILE A 7 6.47 -8.59 8.80
N VAL A 8 6.35 -7.81 7.72
CA VAL A 8 7.25 -7.90 6.56
C VAL A 8 8.68 -7.48 6.95
N LYS A 9 8.81 -6.44 7.78
CA LYS A 9 10.10 -5.99 8.31
C LYS A 9 10.81 -7.09 9.10
N LEU A 10 10.12 -7.73 10.04
CA LEU A 10 10.68 -8.84 10.82
C LEU A 10 10.98 -10.06 9.94
N ASN A 11 10.16 -10.32 8.92
CA ASN A 11 10.43 -11.38 7.93
C ASN A 11 11.78 -11.16 7.23
N TYR A 12 12.05 -9.94 6.76
CA TYR A 12 13.36 -9.59 6.18
C TYR A 12 14.51 -9.88 7.15
N MET A 13 14.39 -9.40 8.40
CA MET A 13 15.43 -9.60 9.42
C MET A 13 15.70 -11.09 9.67
N LEU A 14 14.65 -11.90 9.81
CA LEU A 14 14.79 -13.35 10.01
C LEU A 14 15.48 -14.03 8.83
N LEU A 15 15.08 -13.72 7.60
CA LEU A 15 15.72 -14.27 6.39
C LEU A 15 17.22 -13.90 6.32
N SER A 16 17.56 -12.64 6.59
CA SER A 16 18.94 -12.16 6.66
C SER A 16 19.76 -12.88 7.73
N HIS A 17 19.19 -13.14 8.91
CA HIS A 17 19.85 -13.87 9.99
C HIS A 17 20.03 -15.36 9.70
N CYS A 18 19.06 -16.01 9.05
CA CYS A 18 19.19 -17.39 8.58
C CYS A 18 20.36 -17.53 7.61
N LEU A 19 20.47 -16.62 6.63
CA LEU A 19 21.55 -16.65 5.64
C LEU A 19 22.92 -16.39 6.23
N THR A 20 23.02 -15.42 7.12
CA THR A 20 24.28 -15.11 7.81
C THR A 20 24.66 -16.14 8.88
N GLY A 21 23.81 -17.15 9.14
CA GLY A 21 24.10 -18.26 10.08
C GLY A 21 24.00 -17.87 11.54
N ASN A 22 23.41 -16.71 11.80
CA ASN A 22 23.08 -16.28 13.14
C ASN A 22 21.88 -17.06 13.68
N LEU A 23 21.05 -17.60 12.78
CA LEU A 23 19.92 -18.46 13.10
C LEU A 23 19.99 -19.76 12.30
N GLN A 24 19.40 -20.82 12.87
CA GLN A 24 19.10 -22.04 12.12
C GLN A 24 18.03 -21.74 11.07
N GLU A 25 17.85 -22.65 10.11
CA GLU A 25 16.85 -22.50 9.08
C GLU A 25 15.42 -22.58 9.65
N LEU A 26 14.55 -21.65 9.21
CA LEU A 26 13.19 -21.48 9.69
C LEU A 26 12.20 -21.52 8.51
N SER A 27 11.04 -22.13 8.72
CA SER A 27 9.89 -21.98 7.81
C SER A 27 9.02 -20.82 8.30
N ILE A 28 9.10 -19.68 7.62
CA ILE A 28 8.45 -18.44 8.05
C ILE A 28 7.12 -18.24 7.31
N PHE A 29 6.04 -18.03 8.07
CA PHE A 29 4.68 -17.78 7.58
C PHE A 29 4.18 -16.42 8.08
N LEU A 30 3.42 -15.72 7.24
CA LEU A 30 2.85 -14.42 7.55
C LEU A 30 1.33 -14.53 7.56
N LEU A 31 0.68 -14.08 8.62
CA LEU A 31 -0.78 -14.07 8.76
C LEU A 31 -1.28 -12.66 9.09
N HIS A 32 -2.20 -12.16 8.26
CA HIS A 32 -2.83 -10.85 8.37
C HIS A 32 -4.30 -10.95 7.88
N GLU A 33 -5.18 -10.06 8.33
CA GLU A 33 -6.61 -10.07 7.95
C GLU A 33 -6.82 -9.95 6.42
N ASN A 34 -6.11 -9.04 5.76
CA ASN A 34 -6.22 -8.76 4.33
C ASN A 34 -5.29 -9.67 3.47
N MET A 35 -5.03 -10.90 3.92
CA MET A 35 -4.22 -11.88 3.20
C MET A 35 -5.05 -13.04 2.67
N ARG A 36 -4.57 -13.62 1.56
CA ARG A 36 -5.22 -14.77 0.93
C ARG A 36 -5.22 -15.98 1.86
N LYS A 37 -6.32 -16.75 1.85
CA LYS A 37 -6.45 -18.01 2.60
C LYS A 37 -5.35 -19.03 2.28
N ASP A 38 -4.74 -18.92 1.10
CA ASP A 38 -3.60 -19.74 0.68
C ASP A 38 -2.42 -19.70 1.68
N TYR A 39 -2.22 -18.60 2.42
CA TYR A 39 -1.20 -18.51 3.48
C TYR A 39 -1.50 -19.40 4.68
N ILE A 40 -2.79 -19.54 5.05
CA ILE A 40 -3.23 -20.43 6.13
C ILE A 40 -3.07 -21.89 5.67
N ASP A 41 -3.48 -22.20 4.44
CA ASP A 41 -3.33 -23.52 3.85
C ASP A 41 -1.85 -23.94 3.79
N ALA A 42 -0.95 -23.02 3.43
CA ALA A 42 0.48 -23.26 3.41
C ALA A 42 1.02 -23.59 4.80
N LEU A 43 0.58 -22.88 5.84
CA LEU A 43 0.96 -23.16 7.23
C LEU A 43 0.48 -24.54 7.71
N ILE A 44 -0.77 -24.90 7.41
CA ILE A 44 -1.36 -26.19 7.80
C ILE A 44 -0.66 -27.35 7.09
N LYS A 45 -0.35 -27.19 5.80
CA LYS A 45 0.33 -28.21 4.97
C LYS A 45 1.84 -28.26 5.19
N ALA A 46 2.42 -27.33 5.95
CA ALA A 46 3.86 -27.27 6.17
C ALA A 46 4.39 -28.51 6.88
N ARG A 47 5.56 -28.99 6.46
CA ARG A 47 6.24 -30.18 7.00
C ARG A 47 6.53 -30.04 8.51
N SER A 48 6.58 -31.16 9.24
CA SER A 48 6.77 -31.17 10.70
C SER A 48 8.24 -31.18 11.16
N ASN A 49 9.18 -31.31 10.23
CA ASN A 49 10.61 -31.47 10.48
C ASN A 49 11.39 -30.14 10.53
N THR A 50 10.76 -29.00 10.25
CA THR A 50 11.38 -27.68 10.33
C THR A 50 10.80 -26.86 11.48
N VAL A 51 11.59 -25.93 12.03
CA VAL A 51 11.09 -24.96 12.99
C VAL A 51 10.21 -23.96 12.24
N LYS A 52 8.92 -23.94 12.57
CA LYS A 52 7.94 -23.03 11.98
C LYS A 52 7.89 -21.73 12.80
N VAL A 53 7.95 -20.60 12.12
CA VAL A 53 7.75 -19.28 12.71
C VAL A 53 6.56 -18.62 12.04
N VAL A 54 5.57 -18.23 12.84
CA VAL A 54 4.37 -17.55 12.34
C VAL A 54 4.41 -16.10 12.82
N LEU A 55 4.53 -15.18 11.86
CA LEU A 55 4.47 -13.75 12.08
C LEU A 55 3.05 -13.27 11.86
N THR A 56 2.43 -12.64 12.86
CA THR A 56 1.00 -12.32 12.82
C THR A 56 0.64 -11.05 13.59
N THR A 57 -0.52 -10.47 13.23
CA THR A 57 -1.21 -9.43 14.01
C THR A 57 -2.22 -10.05 14.97
N GLU A 58 -3.10 -9.23 15.54
CA GLU A 58 -4.25 -9.66 16.33
C GLU A 58 -5.20 -10.64 15.63
N ILE A 59 -5.14 -10.77 14.29
CA ILE A 59 -5.95 -11.72 13.53
C ILE A 59 -5.87 -13.14 14.11
N ILE A 60 -4.70 -13.51 14.65
CA ILE A 60 -4.45 -14.82 15.28
C ILE A 60 -5.44 -15.16 16.40
N GLU A 61 -5.95 -14.16 17.12
CA GLU A 61 -6.91 -14.35 18.23
C GLU A 61 -8.27 -14.90 17.74
N SER A 62 -8.58 -14.70 16.46
CA SER A 62 -9.85 -15.08 15.84
C SER A 62 -9.72 -16.22 14.82
N LEU A 63 -8.49 -16.62 14.48
CA LEU A 63 -8.26 -17.67 13.50
C LEU A 63 -8.44 -19.06 14.11
N PRO A 64 -9.23 -19.95 13.51
CA PRO A 64 -9.38 -21.33 13.96
C PRO A 64 -8.17 -22.19 13.54
N LEU A 65 -6.99 -21.87 14.09
CA LEU A 65 -5.74 -22.57 13.77
C LEU A 65 -5.60 -23.83 14.63
N LYS A 66 -5.57 -25.00 13.98
CA LYS A 66 -5.24 -26.28 14.63
C LYS A 66 -3.73 -26.53 14.62
N VAL A 67 -2.93 -25.50 14.96
CA VAL A 67 -1.47 -25.57 15.00
C VAL A 67 -1.02 -25.29 16.43
N PRO A 68 -0.42 -26.27 17.14
CA PRO A 68 0.07 -26.03 18.49
C PRO A 68 1.35 -25.19 18.46
N PHE A 69 1.39 -24.10 19.22
CA PHE A 69 2.59 -23.26 19.36
C PHE A 69 3.32 -23.61 20.66
N LYS A 70 4.63 -23.87 20.59
CA LYS A 70 5.45 -24.09 21.79
C LYS A 70 5.90 -22.76 22.44
N TYR A 71 6.19 -21.77 21.60
CA TYR A 71 6.67 -20.46 22.05
C TYR A 71 5.82 -19.37 21.43
N GLN A 72 5.54 -18.33 22.22
CA GLN A 72 4.88 -17.12 21.77
C GLN A 72 5.72 -15.91 22.17
N ILE A 73 5.91 -14.97 21.23
CA ILE A 73 6.51 -13.67 21.48
C ILE A 73 5.45 -12.61 21.18
N ASP A 74 4.98 -11.94 22.23
CA ASP A 74 3.91 -10.95 22.16
C ASP A 74 4.48 -9.55 22.34
N SER A 75 4.30 -8.69 21.34
CA SER A 75 4.65 -7.27 21.42
C SER A 75 3.75 -6.48 22.37
N ALA A 76 2.65 -7.08 22.85
CA ALA A 76 1.63 -6.47 23.70
C ALA A 76 1.01 -5.17 23.13
N CYS A 77 1.25 -4.88 21.86
CA CYS A 77 0.91 -3.62 21.20
C CYS A 77 0.12 -3.90 19.91
N ARG A 78 -0.85 -3.04 19.61
CA ARG A 78 -1.65 -3.01 18.38
C ARG A 78 -1.72 -1.58 17.81
N LEU A 79 -2.04 -1.46 16.54
CA LEU A 79 -2.45 -0.18 15.94
C LEU A 79 -3.98 -0.11 15.96
N THR A 80 -4.55 0.84 16.69
CA THR A 80 -6.00 1.04 16.79
C THR A 80 -6.42 2.29 16.01
N PRO A 81 -7.31 2.20 15.02
CA PRO A 81 -7.94 3.38 14.42
C PRO A 81 -8.99 3.95 15.37
N MET A 82 -8.80 5.20 15.79
CA MET A 82 -9.65 5.92 16.72
C MET A 82 -10.37 7.04 15.99
N TYR A 83 -11.70 7.10 16.10
CA TYR A 83 -12.47 8.21 15.56
C TYR A 83 -12.50 9.39 16.53
N ASP A 84 -11.97 10.53 16.09
CA ASP A 84 -12.03 11.79 16.80
C ASP A 84 -13.17 12.66 16.25
N SER A 85 -14.23 12.79 17.05
CA SER A 85 -15.41 13.58 16.71
C SER A 85 -15.16 15.09 16.74
N THR A 86 -14.08 15.57 17.37
CA THR A 86 -13.74 16.99 17.37
C THR A 86 -13.16 17.46 16.04
N ASN A 87 -12.36 16.60 15.40
CA ASN A 87 -11.65 16.90 14.15
C ASN A 87 -12.27 16.26 12.90
N TYR A 88 -13.35 15.48 13.07
CA TYR A 88 -14.00 14.67 12.04
C TYR A 88 -13.01 13.77 11.30
N SER A 89 -12.10 13.14 12.04
CA SER A 89 -10.99 12.37 11.44
C SER A 89 -10.73 11.07 12.18
N ILE A 90 -10.15 10.12 11.45
CA ILE A 90 -9.61 8.89 12.02
C ILE A 90 -8.14 9.13 12.38
N GLU A 91 -7.73 8.56 13.49
CA GLU A 91 -6.37 8.63 14.01
C GLU A 91 -5.88 7.23 14.36
N ASP A 92 -4.78 6.80 13.75
CA ASP A 92 -4.16 5.52 14.06
C ASP A 92 -3.22 5.66 15.26
N ARG A 93 -3.49 4.96 16.36
CA ARG A 93 -2.68 5.00 17.59
C ARG A 93 -2.05 3.65 17.89
N TYR A 94 -0.76 3.64 18.20
CA TYR A 94 -0.13 2.48 18.81
C TYR A 94 -0.52 2.43 20.29
N GLU A 95 -1.23 1.37 20.67
CA GLU A 95 -1.74 1.20 22.02
C GLU A 95 -1.32 -0.15 22.59
N TRP A 96 -1.03 -0.17 23.88
CA TRP A 96 -0.91 -1.42 24.62
C TRP A 96 -2.26 -2.13 24.64
N VAL A 97 -2.26 -3.44 24.41
CA VAL A 97 -3.48 -4.25 24.48
C VAL A 97 -3.84 -4.55 25.93
N ALA A 98 -5.13 -4.71 26.21
CA ALA A 98 -5.62 -5.06 27.54
C ALA A 98 -5.19 -6.47 27.98
N LYS A 99 -5.31 -6.76 29.29
CA LYS A 99 -4.89 -8.05 29.87
C LYS A 99 -5.67 -9.23 29.29
N ASP A 100 -6.95 -9.06 28.96
CA ASP A 100 -7.77 -10.09 28.31
C ASP A 100 -7.24 -10.51 26.92
N CYS A 101 -6.76 -9.58 26.11
CA CYS A 101 -6.08 -9.87 24.84
C CYS A 101 -4.81 -10.71 25.09
N LEU A 102 -3.99 -10.29 26.05
CA LEU A 102 -2.76 -11.00 26.40
C LEU A 102 -3.04 -12.43 26.89
N ALA A 103 -4.13 -12.62 27.64
CA ALA A 103 -4.60 -13.93 28.10
C ALA A 103 -5.12 -14.77 26.92
N ARG A 104 -5.94 -14.21 26.02
CA ARG A 104 -6.44 -14.93 24.83
C ARG A 104 -5.31 -15.38 23.91
N ARG A 105 -4.28 -14.54 23.73
CA ARG A 105 -3.09 -14.91 22.96
C ARG A 105 -2.33 -16.04 23.64
N GLU A 106 -2.12 -15.97 24.96
CA GLU A 106 -1.44 -17.01 25.74
C GLU A 106 -2.08 -18.41 25.59
N LEU A 107 -3.40 -18.49 25.36
CA LEU A 107 -4.10 -19.76 25.07
C LEU A 107 -3.63 -20.45 23.78
N LEU A 108 -2.93 -19.74 22.89
CA LEU A 108 -2.34 -20.33 21.68
C LEU A 108 -1.11 -21.19 22.00
N VAL A 109 -0.48 -20.98 23.16
CA VAL A 109 0.65 -21.76 23.62
C VAL A 109 0.15 -23.12 24.12
N ASN A 110 0.77 -24.19 23.63
CA ASN A 110 0.49 -25.54 24.08
C ASN A 110 1.09 -25.76 25.47
N THR A 111 0.32 -25.46 26.51
CA THR A 111 0.74 -25.62 27.92
C THR A 111 0.99 -27.07 28.33
N GLU A 112 0.50 -28.05 27.57
CA GLU A 112 0.75 -29.48 27.84
C GLU A 112 2.14 -29.93 27.38
N ALA A 113 2.76 -29.22 26.44
CA ALA A 113 4.10 -29.53 25.98
C ALA A 113 5.15 -29.03 26.99
N PRO A 114 6.15 -29.84 27.36
CA PRO A 114 7.20 -29.42 28.28
C PRO A 114 7.98 -28.25 27.69
N ASP A 115 8.39 -27.32 28.56
CA ASP A 115 9.23 -26.16 28.20
C ASP A 115 8.56 -25.19 27.21
N SER A 116 7.25 -24.98 27.34
CA SER A 116 6.49 -23.99 26.57
C SER A 116 6.46 -22.63 27.28
N HIS A 117 6.66 -21.54 26.53
CA HIS A 117 6.82 -20.19 27.11
C HIS A 117 6.06 -19.12 26.33
N CYS A 118 5.46 -18.17 27.06
CA CYS A 118 4.89 -16.93 26.54
C CYS A 118 5.79 -15.75 26.96
N PHE A 119 6.44 -15.12 26.00
CA PHE A 119 7.29 -13.94 26.21
C PHE A 119 6.49 -12.68 25.88
N ARG A 120 6.29 -11.80 26.86
CA ARG A 120 5.63 -10.50 26.66
C ARG A 120 6.66 -9.38 26.69
N LEU A 121 6.73 -8.61 25.61
CA LEU A 121 7.66 -7.48 25.45
C LEU A 121 7.07 -6.21 26.07
N ILE A 122 6.81 -6.24 27.38
CA ILE A 122 6.25 -5.14 28.16
C ILE A 122 6.85 -5.15 29.56
N PHE A 123 7.13 -3.96 30.10
CA PHE A 123 7.58 -3.83 31.49
C PHE A 123 6.48 -4.24 32.47
N LYS A 124 6.88 -4.74 33.64
CA LYS A 124 5.93 -5.24 34.64
C LYS A 124 5.00 -4.13 35.13
N GLU A 125 5.54 -2.93 35.35
CA GLU A 125 4.80 -1.76 35.78
C GLU A 125 3.76 -1.34 34.73
N ALA A 126 4.15 -1.35 33.45
CA ALA A 126 3.24 -1.06 32.34
C ALA A 126 2.14 -2.12 32.24
N TYR A 127 2.48 -3.41 32.39
CA TYR A 127 1.51 -4.50 32.42
C TYR A 127 0.49 -4.36 33.55
N ASP A 128 0.95 -4.00 34.75
CA ASP A 128 0.08 -3.85 35.92
C ASP A 128 -0.88 -2.66 35.76
N SER A 129 -0.50 -1.65 34.96
CA SER A 129 -1.34 -0.50 34.61
C SER A 129 -2.36 -0.75 33.47
N LEU A 130 -2.28 -1.89 32.78
CA LEU A 130 -3.21 -2.20 31.68
C LEU A 130 -4.64 -2.39 32.19
N SER A 131 -5.61 -2.02 31.37
CA SER A 131 -7.01 -2.37 31.61
C SER A 131 -7.18 -3.89 31.60
N ASP A 132 -8.06 -4.40 32.47
CA ASP A 132 -8.31 -5.84 32.52
C ASP A 132 -9.03 -6.33 31.25
N THR A 133 -9.93 -5.51 30.72
CA THR A 133 -10.70 -5.79 29.51
C THR A 133 -10.41 -4.81 28.39
N SER A 134 -10.52 -5.29 27.15
CA SER A 134 -10.39 -4.49 25.94
C SER A 134 -11.58 -3.56 25.76
N THR A 135 -11.31 -2.33 25.30
CA THR A 135 -12.37 -1.41 24.88
C THR A 135 -13.11 -2.00 23.67
N PRO A 136 -14.46 -2.12 23.73
CA PRO A 136 -15.25 -2.61 22.61
C PRO A 136 -15.03 -1.77 21.34
N PRO A 137 -14.72 -2.38 20.18
CA PRO A 137 -14.44 -1.64 18.96
C PRO A 137 -15.54 -0.66 18.54
N LEU A 138 -16.81 -0.97 18.86
CA LEU A 138 -17.95 -0.12 18.52
C LEU A 138 -17.86 1.28 19.16
N GLN A 139 -17.14 1.42 20.28
CA GLN A 139 -17.02 2.70 20.99
C GLN A 139 -16.00 3.65 20.34
N THR A 140 -15.05 3.12 19.57
CA THR A 140 -13.90 3.88 19.07
C THR A 140 -13.79 3.91 17.54
N MET A 141 -14.38 2.93 16.85
CA MET A 141 -14.29 2.80 15.39
C MET A 141 -15.05 3.91 14.65
N TYR A 142 -14.68 4.12 13.40
CA TYR A 142 -15.48 4.88 12.44
C TYR A 142 -16.75 4.08 12.06
N LEU A 143 -17.93 4.64 12.28
CA LEU A 143 -19.19 3.87 12.27
C LEU A 143 -19.92 3.83 10.93
N ASP A 144 -19.36 4.34 9.82
CA ASP A 144 -20.09 4.52 8.57
C ASP A 144 -20.70 3.21 8.04
N ARG A 145 -19.89 2.14 8.02
CA ARG A 145 -20.29 0.79 7.63
C ARG A 145 -21.31 0.20 8.60
N ILE A 146 -21.14 0.44 9.90
CA ILE A 146 -22.04 -0.05 10.94
C ILE A 146 -23.41 0.60 10.80
N CYS A 147 -23.46 1.93 10.61
CA CYS A 147 -24.70 2.67 10.39
C CYS A 147 -25.46 2.17 9.16
N LEU A 148 -24.75 1.92 8.06
CA LEU A 148 -25.34 1.35 6.85
C LEU A 148 -25.88 -0.07 7.09
N LEU A 149 -25.13 -0.92 7.81
CA LEU A 149 -25.57 -2.27 8.17
C LEU A 149 -26.80 -2.26 9.08
N VAL A 150 -26.86 -1.35 10.05
CA VAL A 150 -28.04 -1.16 10.92
C VAL A 150 -29.28 -0.87 10.10
N LYS A 151 -29.20 0.05 9.13
CA LYS A 151 -30.35 0.36 8.27
C LYS A 151 -30.74 -0.79 7.35
N PHE A 152 -29.79 -1.62 6.90
CA PHE A 152 -30.11 -2.83 6.17
C PHE A 152 -30.85 -3.86 7.04
N LEU A 153 -30.41 -4.08 8.28
CA LEU A 153 -31.01 -5.04 9.21
C LEU A 153 -32.32 -4.54 9.85
N SER A 154 -32.49 -3.23 9.98
CA SER A 154 -33.65 -2.59 10.60
C SER A 154 -34.03 -1.29 9.88
N PRO A 155 -34.64 -1.37 8.69
CA PRO A 155 -34.91 -0.21 7.84
C PRO A 155 -35.77 0.87 8.48
N HIS A 156 -36.68 0.49 9.38
CA HIS A 156 -37.63 1.43 10.00
C HIS A 156 -37.13 2.05 11.31
N LYS A 157 -35.95 1.65 11.81
CA LYS A 157 -35.38 2.19 13.04
C LYS A 157 -34.43 3.35 12.73
N ILE A 158 -34.39 4.31 13.66
CA ILE A 158 -33.38 5.35 13.71
C ILE A 158 -32.06 4.69 14.15
N ILE A 159 -30.95 5.08 13.50
CA ILE A 159 -29.65 4.41 13.71
C ILE A 159 -29.19 4.54 15.17
N GLY A 160 -29.31 5.73 15.73
CA GLY A 160 -28.95 6.02 17.13
C GLY A 160 -29.72 5.14 18.12
N GLU A 161 -31.03 5.01 17.94
CA GLU A 161 -31.87 4.17 18.79
C GLU A 161 -31.45 2.71 18.72
N TYR A 162 -31.16 2.18 17.53
CA TYR A 162 -30.72 0.80 17.38
C TYR A 162 -29.39 0.54 18.08
N LEU A 163 -28.41 1.45 17.91
CA LEU A 163 -27.08 1.30 18.49
C LEU A 163 -27.07 1.45 20.01
N ASP A 164 -28.00 2.22 20.57
CA ASP A 164 -28.18 2.36 22.03
C ASP A 164 -28.58 1.05 22.71
N PHE A 165 -29.27 0.15 21.99
CA PHE A 165 -29.64 -1.18 22.50
C PHE A 165 -28.50 -2.20 22.46
N THR A 166 -27.32 -1.85 21.95
CA THR A 166 -26.18 -2.79 21.92
C THR A 166 -25.56 -2.96 23.31
N ILE A 167 -24.82 -4.06 23.52
CA ILE A 167 -24.19 -4.38 24.83
C ILE A 167 -23.24 -3.27 25.30
N SER A 168 -22.56 -2.62 24.36
CA SER A 168 -21.64 -1.52 24.63
C SER A 168 -21.85 -0.43 23.58
N PRO A 169 -22.79 0.50 23.83
CA PRO A 169 -23.21 1.48 22.83
C PRO A 169 -22.06 2.44 22.49
N PRO A 170 -21.99 2.90 21.22
CA PRO A 170 -21.07 3.94 20.81
C PRO A 170 -21.44 5.30 21.42
N PRO A 171 -20.50 6.24 21.53
CA PRO A 171 -20.82 7.62 21.88
C PRO A 171 -21.85 8.22 20.91
N MET A 172 -22.95 8.75 21.43
CA MET A 172 -24.04 9.32 20.61
C MET A 172 -23.58 10.44 19.68
N ILE A 173 -22.59 11.24 20.11
CA ILE A 173 -21.98 12.28 19.27
C ILE A 173 -21.31 11.68 18.03
N ASN A 174 -20.65 10.54 18.17
CA ASN A 174 -20.01 9.84 17.05
C ASN A 174 -21.09 9.32 16.09
N VAL A 175 -22.15 8.70 16.61
CA VAL A 175 -23.27 8.23 15.77
C VAL A 175 -23.88 9.38 14.99
N HIS A 176 -24.20 10.49 15.66
CA HIS A 176 -24.78 11.66 15.03
C HIS A 176 -23.89 12.20 13.91
N HIS A 177 -22.60 12.40 14.17
CA HIS A 177 -21.64 12.88 13.17
C HIS A 177 -21.56 11.96 11.95
N ILE A 178 -21.48 10.65 12.17
CA ILE A 178 -21.38 9.68 11.08
C ILE A 178 -22.66 9.66 10.24
N VAL A 179 -23.84 9.73 10.87
CA VAL A 179 -25.11 9.87 10.16
C VAL A 179 -25.13 11.13 9.30
N GLN A 180 -24.66 12.27 9.82
CA GLN A 180 -24.55 13.51 9.03
C GLN A 180 -23.59 13.36 7.84
N ILE A 181 -22.45 12.68 8.03
CA ILE A 181 -21.53 12.39 6.92
C ILE A 181 -22.21 11.51 5.88
N LEU A 182 -22.90 10.44 6.28
CA LEU A 182 -23.61 9.53 5.38
C LEU A 182 -24.72 10.24 4.58
N LYS A 183 -25.43 11.18 5.20
CA LYS A 183 -26.38 12.08 4.50
C LYS A 183 -25.66 12.99 3.51
N LYS A 184 -24.55 13.60 3.93
CA LYS A 184 -23.74 14.50 3.11
C LYS A 184 -23.19 13.83 1.85
N ILE A 185 -22.87 12.54 1.91
CA ILE A 185 -22.37 11.77 0.77
C ILE A 185 -23.46 10.98 0.01
N ASP A 186 -24.74 11.24 0.32
CA ASP A 186 -25.91 10.66 -0.34
C ASP A 186 -26.00 9.13 -0.18
N VAL A 187 -25.48 8.57 0.92
CA VAL A 187 -25.66 7.15 1.30
C VAL A 187 -26.96 6.95 2.07
N LEU A 188 -27.32 7.93 2.89
CA LEU A 188 -28.61 8.04 3.55
C LEU A 188 -29.30 9.31 3.06
N ASP A 189 -30.62 9.32 3.07
CA ASP A 189 -31.39 10.55 2.86
C ASP A 189 -31.61 11.32 4.18
N GLU A 190 -32.32 12.45 4.10
CA GLU A 190 -32.62 13.31 5.25
C GLU A 190 -33.38 12.59 6.39
N TYR A 191 -34.11 11.52 6.06
CA TYR A 191 -34.89 10.70 7.00
C TYR A 191 -34.14 9.46 7.51
N GLU A 192 -32.85 9.34 7.21
CA GLU A 192 -32.02 8.16 7.48
C GLU A 192 -32.43 6.92 6.69
N ASP A 193 -33.15 7.05 5.58
CA ASP A 193 -33.43 5.93 4.69
C ASP A 193 -32.25 5.69 3.74
N VAL A 194 -32.02 4.42 3.41
CA VAL A 194 -30.88 4.01 2.57
C VAL A 194 -31.16 4.41 1.11
N THR A 195 -30.25 5.18 0.52
CA THR A 195 -30.34 5.55 -0.90
C THR A 195 -29.91 4.39 -1.81
N TRP A 196 -30.07 4.53 -3.13
CA TRP A 196 -29.51 3.55 -4.06
C TRP A 196 -27.99 3.42 -3.95
N LEU A 197 -27.27 4.51 -3.65
CA LEU A 197 -25.84 4.42 -3.37
C LEU A 197 -25.60 3.52 -2.15
N GLY A 198 -26.25 3.80 -1.02
CA GLY A 198 -26.12 2.98 0.19
C GLY A 198 -26.42 1.50 -0.05
N CYS A 199 -27.48 1.20 -0.82
CA CYS A 199 -27.82 -0.17 -1.22
C CYS A 199 -26.70 -0.86 -2.00
N ARG A 200 -25.96 -0.16 -2.88
CA ARG A 200 -24.83 -0.73 -3.61
C ARG A 200 -23.59 -0.87 -2.73
N LEU A 201 -23.39 0.05 -1.79
CA LEU A 201 -22.19 0.05 -0.95
C LEU A 201 -22.20 -1.08 0.08
N LEU A 202 -23.37 -1.62 0.48
CA LEU A 202 -23.47 -2.74 1.42
C LEU A 202 -22.52 -3.90 1.08
N ASP A 203 -22.46 -4.30 -0.18
CA ASP A 203 -21.65 -5.44 -0.66
C ASP A 203 -20.18 -5.09 -0.95
N ILE A 204 -19.79 -3.82 -0.88
CA ILE A 204 -18.43 -3.38 -1.21
C ILE A 204 -17.62 -3.19 0.10
N PRO A 205 -16.50 -3.89 0.30
CA PRO A 205 -15.75 -3.92 1.55
C PRO A 205 -14.80 -2.71 1.68
N VAL A 206 -15.34 -1.50 1.52
CA VAL A 206 -14.60 -0.24 1.70
C VAL A 206 -15.48 0.77 2.44
N PRO A 207 -14.89 1.76 3.15
CA PRO A 207 -15.61 2.89 3.71
C PRO A 207 -16.53 3.53 2.68
N CYS A 208 -17.67 4.04 3.12
CA CYS A 208 -18.73 4.52 2.24
C CYS A 208 -18.26 5.62 1.28
N GLN A 209 -17.36 6.51 1.72
CA GLN A 209 -16.74 7.53 0.88
C GLN A 209 -15.92 6.92 -0.27
N LEU A 210 -15.08 5.92 0.02
CA LEU A 210 -14.27 5.25 -1.01
C LEU A 210 -15.14 4.43 -1.96
N GLY A 211 -16.26 3.88 -1.46
CA GLY A 211 -17.28 3.25 -2.28
C GLY A 211 -17.92 4.22 -3.28
N ARG A 212 -18.27 5.43 -2.83
CA ARG A 212 -18.73 6.51 -3.72
C ARG A 212 -17.68 6.86 -4.76
N LEU A 213 -16.41 6.92 -4.39
CA LEU A 213 -15.32 7.16 -5.33
C LEU A 213 -15.23 6.09 -6.43
N LEU A 214 -15.41 4.80 -6.10
CA LEU A 214 -15.49 3.73 -7.11
C LEU A 214 -16.64 3.97 -8.10
N VAL A 215 -17.81 4.39 -7.64
CA VAL A 215 -18.96 4.72 -8.51
C VAL A 215 -18.64 5.87 -9.46
N PHE A 216 -17.94 6.91 -8.99
CA PHE A 216 -17.47 8.00 -9.85
C PHE A 216 -16.46 7.50 -10.90
N GLY A 217 -15.56 6.59 -10.53
CA GLY A 217 -14.63 5.93 -11.47
C GLY A 217 -15.36 5.14 -12.56
N ILE A 218 -16.48 4.48 -12.24
CA ILE A 218 -17.34 3.79 -13.23
C ILE A 218 -17.99 4.79 -14.19
N LEU A 219 -18.62 5.84 -13.66
CA LEU A 219 -19.34 6.83 -14.49
C LEU A 219 -18.42 7.60 -15.44
N LEU A 220 -17.23 7.94 -14.96
CA LEU A 220 -16.23 8.65 -15.74
C LEU A 220 -15.31 7.72 -16.54
N GLN A 221 -15.58 6.42 -16.54
CA GLN A 221 -14.85 5.40 -17.30
C GLN A 221 -13.33 5.37 -17.01
N CYS A 222 -12.96 5.62 -15.75
CA CYS A 222 -11.58 5.62 -15.26
C CYS A 222 -11.41 4.73 -14.02
N LEU A 223 -12.10 3.58 -13.99
CA LEU A 223 -12.19 2.71 -12.82
C LEU A 223 -10.83 2.15 -12.37
N ASP A 224 -9.90 1.85 -13.28
CA ASP A 224 -8.61 1.20 -13.02
C ASP A 224 -7.69 2.03 -12.12
N PRO A 225 -7.38 3.31 -12.42
CA PRO A 225 -6.61 4.14 -11.50
C PRO A 225 -7.35 4.37 -10.18
N ILE A 226 -8.67 4.53 -10.21
CA ILE A 226 -9.48 4.74 -9.00
C ILE A 226 -9.46 3.50 -8.09
N LEU A 227 -9.53 2.29 -8.66
CA LEU A 227 -9.36 1.04 -7.94
C LEU A 227 -8.00 0.97 -7.25
N THR A 228 -6.91 1.38 -7.94
CA THR A 228 -5.58 1.41 -7.34
C THR A 228 -5.53 2.40 -6.19
N ILE A 229 -6.05 3.61 -6.37
CA ILE A 229 -6.09 4.64 -5.33
C ILE A 229 -6.87 4.15 -4.10
N VAL A 230 -8.08 3.63 -4.30
CA VAL A 230 -8.91 3.10 -3.20
C VAL A 230 -8.21 1.94 -2.49
N SER A 231 -7.56 1.04 -3.24
CA SER A 231 -6.81 -0.08 -2.64
C SER A 231 -5.62 0.42 -1.82
N SER A 232 -4.86 1.40 -2.33
CA SER A 232 -3.74 2.02 -1.62
C SER A 232 -4.18 2.72 -0.34
N LEU A 233 -5.33 3.41 -0.35
CA LEU A 233 -5.89 4.04 0.84
C LEU A 233 -6.42 3.03 1.88
N MET A 234 -6.59 1.77 1.49
CA MET A 234 -7.01 0.66 2.36
C MET A 234 -5.85 -0.22 2.84
N THR A 235 -4.64 0.02 2.34
CA THR A 235 -3.42 -0.67 2.76
C THR A 235 -2.44 0.32 3.36
N ALA A 236 -1.36 -0.19 3.96
CA ALA A 236 -0.27 0.68 4.37
C ALA A 236 0.30 1.46 3.16
N ASP A 237 0.76 2.69 3.37
CA ASP A 237 1.45 3.45 2.32
C ASP A 237 2.72 2.70 1.90
N PRO A 238 2.83 2.24 0.64
CA PRO A 238 4.02 1.55 0.18
C PRO A 238 5.26 2.44 0.18
N LEU A 239 5.08 3.76 0.12
CA LEU A 239 6.12 4.80 0.22
C LEU A 239 5.93 5.64 1.49
N GLY A 240 5.44 5.01 2.56
CA GLY A 240 5.24 5.67 3.86
C GLY A 240 6.58 6.09 4.47
N ILE A 241 6.75 7.38 4.71
CA ILE A 241 7.92 7.89 5.41
C ILE A 241 7.74 7.55 6.90
N PRO A 242 8.69 6.86 7.54
CA PRO A 242 8.65 6.68 8.99
C PRO A 242 8.80 8.07 9.62
N PHE A 243 7.68 8.64 10.07
CA PHE A 243 7.61 9.94 10.71
C PHE A 243 7.04 9.74 12.10
N ASN A 244 7.80 10.14 13.12
CA ASN A 244 7.33 10.26 14.49
C ASN A 244 7.92 11.57 15.01
N GLU A 245 7.05 12.57 15.25
CA GLU A 245 7.43 13.89 15.80
C GLU A 245 8.23 13.76 17.10
N ASP A 246 8.08 12.64 17.83
CA ASP A 246 8.71 12.41 19.13
C ASP A 246 10.13 11.79 19.06
N ILE A 247 10.64 11.43 17.87
CA ILE A 247 11.90 10.66 17.73
C ILE A 247 12.91 11.35 16.78
N ASP A 248 12.66 12.60 16.37
CA ASP A 248 13.48 13.35 15.39
C ASP A 248 14.99 13.42 15.74
N HIS A 249 15.36 13.42 17.03
CA HIS A 249 16.75 13.45 17.47
C HIS A 249 17.47 12.09 17.48
N LEU A 250 16.72 10.99 17.33
CA LEU A 250 17.23 9.62 17.40
C LEU A 250 17.31 8.95 16.02
N TRP A 251 16.97 9.66 14.95
CA TRP A 251 17.06 9.10 13.61
C TRP A 251 18.51 8.87 13.23
N ASP A 252 18.81 7.61 12.98
CA ASP A 252 20.10 7.23 12.47
C ASP A 252 20.27 7.63 10.99
N ARG A 253 21.52 7.58 10.53
CA ARG A 253 21.88 7.91 9.13
C ARG A 253 21.12 7.06 8.11
N PHE A 254 20.70 5.86 8.47
CA PHE A 254 19.95 4.99 7.58
C PHE A 254 18.50 5.46 7.42
N THR A 255 17.85 5.81 8.53
CA THR A 255 16.49 6.34 8.55
C THR A 255 16.41 7.57 7.66
N ILE A 256 17.36 8.50 7.81
CA ILE A 256 17.46 9.71 6.97
C ILE A 256 17.68 9.33 5.49
N PHE A 257 18.55 8.36 5.20
CA PHE A 257 18.78 7.88 3.84
C PHE A 257 17.50 7.31 3.19
N ILE A 258 16.75 6.47 3.91
CA ILE A 258 15.48 5.91 3.44
C ILE A 258 14.45 7.01 3.24
N GLN A 259 14.30 7.94 4.19
CA GLN A 259 13.39 9.07 4.05
C GLN A 259 13.69 9.90 2.80
N ASN A 260 14.97 10.21 2.54
CA ASN A 260 15.36 10.95 1.34
C ASN A 260 15.09 10.15 0.05
N ARG A 261 15.36 8.84 0.06
CA ARG A 261 15.03 7.96 -1.08
C ARG A 261 13.52 7.93 -1.34
N ILE A 262 12.71 7.81 -0.28
CA ILE A 262 11.25 7.86 -0.35
C ILE A 262 10.78 9.20 -0.91
N LYS A 263 11.28 10.33 -0.36
CA LYS A 263 10.91 11.68 -0.83
C LYS A 263 11.24 11.88 -2.31
N ASN A 264 12.45 11.49 -2.73
CA ASN A 264 12.86 11.56 -4.13
C ASN A 264 11.98 10.69 -5.03
N GLU A 265 11.64 9.48 -4.58
CA GLU A 265 10.78 8.58 -5.34
C GLU A 265 9.34 9.09 -5.42
N ARG A 266 8.79 9.64 -4.35
CA ARG A 266 7.48 10.31 -4.34
C ARG A 266 7.47 11.51 -5.29
N ALA A 267 8.51 12.34 -5.29
CA ALA A 267 8.64 13.47 -6.21
C ALA A 267 8.71 13.00 -7.68
N ARG A 268 9.53 11.97 -7.97
CA ARG A 268 9.63 11.35 -9.30
C ARG A 268 8.29 10.80 -9.79
N LEU A 269 7.59 10.09 -8.92
CA LEU A 269 6.29 9.49 -9.22
C LEU A 269 5.15 10.51 -9.23
N ALA A 270 5.28 11.67 -8.58
CA ALA A 270 4.32 12.76 -8.70
C ALA A 270 4.46 13.49 -10.05
N ASP A 271 5.69 13.59 -10.59
CA ASP A 271 5.99 14.15 -11.93
C ASP A 271 5.32 15.52 -12.15
N ASN A 272 5.39 16.38 -11.13
CA ASN A 272 4.79 17.72 -11.14
C ASN A 272 3.28 17.74 -11.48
N GLN A 273 2.54 16.65 -11.19
CA GLN A 273 1.07 16.60 -11.33
C GLN A 273 0.32 17.03 -10.05
N PHE A 274 1.07 17.43 -9.01
CA PHE A 274 0.58 17.94 -7.73
C PHE A 274 -0.51 17.03 -7.11
N SER A 275 -0.22 15.73 -7.06
CA SER A 275 -1.18 14.71 -6.64
C SER A 275 -0.47 13.51 -6.03
N ASP A 276 -0.67 13.30 -4.73
CA ASP A 276 -0.20 12.11 -4.03
C ASP A 276 -0.94 10.85 -4.50
N HIS A 277 -2.23 10.96 -4.82
CA HIS A 277 -3.02 9.83 -5.30
C HIS A 277 -2.45 9.21 -6.58
N PHE A 278 -1.79 10.01 -7.42
CA PHE A 278 -1.17 9.50 -8.64
C PHE A 278 0.18 8.80 -8.43
N ILE A 279 0.84 9.07 -7.31
CA ILE A 279 2.03 8.31 -6.90
C ILE A 279 1.66 6.84 -6.77
N PHE A 280 0.53 6.53 -6.13
CA PHE A 280 0.03 5.16 -5.99
C PHE A 280 -0.24 4.48 -7.33
N VAL A 281 -0.88 5.20 -8.27
CA VAL A 281 -1.20 4.69 -9.61
C VAL A 281 0.07 4.32 -10.36
N ARG A 282 1.04 5.23 -10.43
CA ARG A 282 2.30 5.01 -11.14
C ARG A 282 3.17 3.95 -10.47
N LEU A 283 3.26 3.95 -9.14
CA LEU A 283 4.01 2.95 -8.39
C LEU A 283 3.45 1.55 -8.67
N PHE A 284 2.14 1.38 -8.63
CA PHE A 284 1.49 0.10 -8.93
C PHE A 284 1.74 -0.36 -10.36
N GLN A 285 1.69 0.56 -11.32
CA GLN A 285 1.97 0.25 -12.72
C GLN A 285 3.43 -0.15 -12.95
N GLU A 286 4.38 0.58 -12.37
CA GLU A 286 5.79 0.24 -12.47
C GLU A 286 6.06 -1.13 -11.81
N TRP A 287 5.55 -1.36 -10.60
CA TRP A 287 5.66 -2.63 -9.90
C TRP A 287 5.07 -3.80 -10.71
N GLN A 288 3.86 -3.63 -11.24
CA GLN A 288 3.22 -4.65 -12.08
C GLN A 288 4.02 -4.90 -13.38
N SER A 289 4.61 -3.86 -13.98
CA SER A 289 5.39 -3.99 -15.21
C SER A 289 6.67 -4.81 -15.01
N ARG A 290 7.32 -4.67 -13.84
CA ARG A 290 8.51 -5.44 -13.45
C ARG A 290 8.21 -6.94 -13.33
N LEU A 291 6.98 -7.30 -12.95
CA LEU A 291 6.55 -8.70 -12.79
C LEU A 291 6.10 -9.38 -14.09
N LYS A 292 5.81 -8.61 -15.14
CA LYS A 292 5.25 -9.13 -16.40
C LYS A 292 6.26 -9.92 -17.25
N ASN A 293 7.54 -9.59 -17.13
CA ASN A 293 8.61 -10.14 -17.96
C ASN A 293 9.65 -10.96 -17.17
N LYS A 294 9.53 -11.00 -15.83
CA LYS A 294 10.51 -11.63 -14.93
C LYS A 294 9.78 -12.28 -13.76
N ILE A 295 10.30 -13.42 -13.30
CA ILE A 295 9.92 -13.94 -11.99
C ILE A 295 10.19 -12.81 -10.97
N PRO A 296 9.28 -12.53 -10.02
CA PRO A 296 9.51 -11.54 -8.98
C PRO A 296 10.93 -11.67 -8.41
N PRO A 297 11.64 -10.57 -8.10
CA PRO A 297 12.96 -10.67 -7.48
C PRO A 297 12.82 -11.46 -6.18
N LEU A 298 13.36 -12.67 -6.18
CA LEU A 298 13.37 -13.57 -5.01
C LEU A 298 14.58 -13.32 -4.11
N HIS A 299 15.47 -12.40 -4.50
CA HIS A 299 16.58 -11.95 -3.69
C HIS A 299 16.15 -10.80 -2.75
N LEU A 300 16.83 -10.69 -1.62
CA LEU A 300 16.73 -9.56 -0.70
C LEU A 300 17.56 -8.40 -1.26
N THR A 301 16.96 -7.24 -1.41
CA THR A 301 17.67 -6.00 -1.70
C THR A 301 17.94 -5.29 -0.37
N ASP A 302 17.43 -4.07 -0.19
CA ASP A 302 17.33 -3.44 1.12
C ASP A 302 15.97 -3.74 1.77
N GLU A 303 15.91 -3.51 3.09
CA GLU A 303 14.72 -3.73 3.90
C GLU A 303 13.52 -2.96 3.36
N TYR A 304 13.74 -1.74 2.86
CA TYR A 304 12.69 -0.87 2.35
C TYR A 304 12.05 -1.43 1.08
N ASP A 305 12.84 -1.80 0.07
CA ASP A 305 12.34 -2.36 -1.19
C ASP A 305 11.61 -3.71 -0.95
N PHE A 306 12.08 -4.53 0.00
CA PHE A 306 11.39 -5.77 0.36
C PHE A 306 10.03 -5.50 1.01
N VAL A 307 9.99 -4.55 1.96
CA VAL A 307 8.74 -4.14 2.62
C VAL A 307 7.77 -3.54 1.60
N LEU A 308 8.25 -2.68 0.70
CA LEU A 308 7.49 -2.14 -0.41
C LEU A 308 6.84 -3.27 -1.23
N ASN A 309 7.60 -4.27 -1.68
CA ASN A 309 7.03 -5.40 -2.45
C ASN A 309 5.97 -6.19 -1.66
N GLY A 310 6.19 -6.41 -0.36
CA GLY A 310 5.21 -7.05 0.51
C GLY A 310 3.90 -6.25 0.63
N VAL A 311 3.99 -4.92 0.75
CA VAL A 311 2.83 -4.01 0.79
C VAL A 311 2.12 -3.95 -0.57
N MET A 312 2.88 -3.93 -1.67
CA MET A 312 2.31 -3.95 -3.03
C MET A 312 1.55 -5.26 -3.32
N GLU A 313 2.02 -6.39 -2.79
CA GLU A 313 1.27 -7.65 -2.82
C GLU A 313 -0.07 -7.54 -2.08
N GLN A 314 -0.08 -6.97 -0.87
CA GLN A 314 -1.30 -6.74 -0.10
C GLN A 314 -2.28 -5.84 -0.86
N LEU A 315 -1.79 -4.73 -1.41
CA LEU A 315 -2.55 -3.79 -2.24
C LEU A 315 -3.21 -4.52 -3.42
N ASN A 316 -2.46 -5.36 -4.13
CA ASN A 316 -3.01 -6.14 -5.24
C ASN A 316 -4.12 -7.12 -4.80
N ASN A 317 -4.00 -7.73 -3.62
CA ASN A 317 -5.03 -8.60 -3.06
C ASN A 317 -6.30 -7.80 -2.75
N THR A 318 -6.19 -6.69 -2.01
CA THR A 318 -7.30 -5.79 -1.71
C THR A 318 -7.98 -5.29 -2.98
N ARG A 319 -7.20 -4.91 -4.00
CA ARG A 319 -7.72 -4.51 -5.32
C ARG A 319 -8.56 -5.62 -5.97
N SER A 320 -8.09 -6.86 -5.91
CA SER A 320 -8.80 -8.01 -6.47
C SER A 320 -10.11 -8.32 -5.72
N GLU A 321 -10.12 -8.16 -4.40
CA GLU A 321 -11.31 -8.30 -3.55
C GLU A 321 -12.36 -7.23 -3.85
N ILE A 322 -11.94 -5.96 -4.00
CA ILE A 322 -12.83 -4.86 -4.39
C ILE A 322 -13.45 -5.14 -5.77
N VAL A 323 -12.65 -5.55 -6.77
CA VAL A 323 -13.18 -5.90 -8.10
C VAL A 323 -14.19 -7.04 -8.02
N SER A 324 -13.94 -8.04 -7.17
CA SER A 324 -14.84 -9.17 -6.98
C SER A 324 -16.17 -8.73 -6.35
N SER A 325 -16.10 -7.79 -5.42
CA SER A 325 -17.25 -7.19 -4.75
C SER A 325 -18.06 -6.27 -5.67
N LEU A 326 -17.39 -5.49 -6.54
CA LEU A 326 -18.06 -4.68 -7.57
C LEU A 326 -18.82 -5.54 -8.58
N ARG A 327 -18.28 -6.73 -8.91
CA ARG A 327 -19.00 -7.71 -9.74
C ARG A 327 -20.20 -8.30 -9.00
N ALA A 328 -20.05 -8.64 -7.72
CA ALA A 328 -21.15 -9.14 -6.89
C ALA A 328 -22.29 -8.10 -6.78
N ALA A 329 -21.94 -6.81 -6.64
CA ALA A 329 -22.88 -5.69 -6.62
C ALA A 329 -23.46 -5.32 -8.00
N ASN A 330 -23.11 -6.05 -9.07
CA ASN A 330 -23.48 -5.78 -10.48
C ASN A 330 -23.09 -4.39 -10.98
N LEU A 331 -22.11 -3.74 -10.37
CA LEU A 331 -21.54 -2.48 -10.84
C LEU A 331 -20.50 -2.69 -11.95
N VAL A 332 -19.92 -3.90 -12.00
CA VAL A 332 -19.02 -4.35 -13.07
C VAL A 332 -19.59 -5.63 -13.68
N HIS A 333 -19.83 -5.61 -14.99
CA HIS A 333 -20.37 -6.74 -15.74
C HIS A 333 -19.26 -7.53 -16.43
N SER A 334 -19.58 -8.75 -16.86
CA SER A 334 -18.65 -9.58 -17.65
C SER A 334 -18.50 -9.08 -19.09
N ARG A 335 -19.55 -8.47 -19.64
CA ARG A 335 -19.68 -7.93 -21.01
C ARG A 335 -20.58 -6.70 -21.00
N GLY A 336 -20.65 -5.99 -22.12
CA GLY A 336 -21.50 -4.79 -22.24
C GLY A 336 -20.79 -3.50 -21.81
N GLN A 337 -21.58 -2.44 -21.64
CA GLN A 337 -21.12 -1.09 -21.30
C GLN A 337 -20.44 -1.05 -19.93
N LEU A 338 -20.90 -1.84 -18.97
CA LEU A 338 -20.32 -1.96 -17.63
C LEU A 338 -19.19 -3.00 -17.55
N SER A 339 -18.65 -3.46 -18.68
CA SER A 339 -17.49 -4.36 -18.69
C SER A 339 -16.22 -3.65 -18.26
N MET A 340 -15.28 -4.39 -17.64
CA MET A 340 -13.99 -3.83 -17.22
C MET A 340 -13.22 -3.11 -18.34
N GLN A 341 -13.42 -3.48 -19.62
CA GLN A 341 -12.77 -2.77 -20.72
C GLN A 341 -13.40 -1.38 -20.94
N ASN A 342 -14.73 -1.31 -20.99
CA ASN A 342 -15.46 -0.08 -21.28
C ASN A 342 -15.46 0.90 -20.10
N LEU A 343 -15.39 0.40 -18.87
CA LEU A 343 -15.25 1.22 -17.66
C LEU A 343 -13.87 1.87 -17.50
N ASN A 344 -12.98 1.69 -18.47
CA ASN A 344 -11.59 2.15 -18.40
C ASN A 344 -11.13 2.95 -19.62
N LEU A 345 -12.03 3.34 -20.51
CA LEU A 345 -11.71 4.12 -21.72
C LEU A 345 -11.02 5.45 -21.42
N MET A 346 -11.28 6.05 -20.26
CA MET A 346 -10.70 7.33 -19.81
C MET A 346 -9.62 7.16 -18.73
N SER A 347 -9.14 5.95 -18.46
CA SER A 347 -8.13 5.70 -17.40
C SER A 347 -6.82 6.44 -17.64
N SER A 348 -6.45 6.66 -18.91
CA SER A 348 -5.28 7.44 -19.32
C SER A 348 -5.46 8.96 -19.21
N ASN A 349 -6.68 9.43 -18.99
CA ASN A 349 -6.96 10.85 -18.86
C ASN A 349 -6.90 11.28 -17.38
N TRP A 350 -5.78 11.88 -17.01
CA TRP A 350 -5.50 12.32 -15.63
C TRP A 350 -6.50 13.35 -15.12
N HIS A 351 -6.96 14.25 -15.99
CA HIS A 351 -7.91 15.30 -15.65
C HIS A 351 -9.26 14.68 -15.24
N VAL A 352 -9.70 13.64 -15.97
CA VAL A 352 -10.90 12.86 -15.62
C VAL A 352 -10.72 12.11 -14.31
N VAL A 353 -9.55 11.55 -14.04
CA VAL A 353 -9.27 10.89 -12.74
C VAL A 353 -9.28 11.89 -11.58
N LYS A 354 -8.69 13.08 -11.74
CA LYS A 354 -8.79 14.17 -10.75
C LYS A 354 -10.25 14.60 -10.52
N ALA A 355 -11.05 14.62 -11.58
CA ALA A 355 -12.46 14.99 -11.49
C ALA A 355 -13.29 13.89 -10.78
N ALA A 356 -12.99 12.61 -11.05
CA ALA A 356 -13.57 11.48 -10.32
C ALA A 356 -13.21 11.52 -8.83
N LEU A 357 -11.95 11.81 -8.52
CA LEU A 357 -11.48 12.07 -7.15
C LEU A 357 -12.26 13.22 -6.49
N THR A 358 -12.43 14.34 -7.20
CA THR A 358 -13.16 15.51 -6.69
C THR A 358 -14.60 15.16 -6.28
N GLY A 359 -15.36 14.50 -7.14
CA GLY A 359 -16.75 14.14 -6.84
C GLY A 359 -16.89 12.97 -5.86
N GLY A 360 -16.03 11.96 -6.02
CA GLY A 360 -16.04 10.76 -5.22
C GLY A 360 -15.60 10.98 -3.77
N MET A 361 -14.72 11.96 -3.53
CA MET A 361 -14.18 12.26 -2.20
C MET A 361 -14.79 13.52 -1.55
N TYR A 362 -15.66 14.26 -2.25
CA TYR A 362 -16.43 15.34 -1.63
C TYR A 362 -17.23 14.82 -0.42
N PRO A 363 -17.20 15.49 0.76
CA PRO A 363 -16.76 16.86 1.04
C PRO A 363 -15.30 17.05 1.49
N ASN A 364 -14.41 16.09 1.25
CA ASN A 364 -13.00 16.15 1.70
C ASN A 364 -12.14 17.05 0.82
N ILE A 365 -12.44 18.35 0.82
CA ILE A 365 -11.77 19.38 0.04
C ILE A 365 -11.39 20.57 0.93
N CYS A 366 -10.24 21.17 0.64
CA CYS A 366 -9.70 22.36 1.28
C CYS A 366 -9.52 23.48 0.25
N ALA A 367 -9.67 24.72 0.72
CA ALA A 367 -9.33 25.93 -0.02
C ALA A 367 -8.00 26.51 0.50
N VAL A 368 -7.14 26.93 -0.41
CA VAL A 368 -5.92 27.69 -0.10
C VAL A 368 -6.30 29.14 0.20
N ASP A 369 -6.06 29.60 1.42
CA ASP A 369 -6.19 31.00 1.81
C ASP A 369 -4.81 31.66 1.84
N VAL A 370 -4.43 32.26 0.70
CA VAL A 370 -3.15 32.98 0.52
C VAL A 370 -3.04 34.14 1.51
N GLY A 371 -4.14 34.85 1.80
CA GLY A 371 -4.14 36.02 2.68
C GLY A 371 -3.90 35.67 4.14
N LYS A 372 -4.41 34.52 4.59
CA LYS A 372 -4.18 34.00 5.96
C LYS A 372 -3.02 32.99 6.05
N ASN A 373 -2.37 32.69 4.94
CA ASN A 373 -1.32 31.68 4.84
C ASN A 373 -1.73 30.32 5.44
N CYS A 374 -2.95 29.86 5.14
CA CYS A 374 -3.49 28.62 5.69
C CYS A 374 -4.38 27.84 4.71
N LEU A 375 -4.64 26.58 5.03
CA LEU A 375 -5.67 25.77 4.38
C LEU A 375 -6.94 25.76 5.22
N LYS A 376 -8.09 26.00 4.57
CA LYS A 376 -9.41 25.96 5.19
C LYS A 376 -10.21 24.79 4.66
N SER A 377 -10.89 24.07 5.56
CA SER A 377 -11.90 23.08 5.19
C SER A 377 -13.25 23.43 5.82
N VAL A 378 -14.30 22.70 5.45
CA VAL A 378 -15.63 22.82 6.08
C VAL A 378 -15.56 22.62 7.59
N TRP A 379 -14.74 21.66 8.01
CA TRP A 379 -14.73 21.14 9.37
C TRP A 379 -13.63 21.77 10.24
N CYS A 380 -12.65 22.44 9.64
CA CYS A 380 -11.50 22.95 10.36
C CYS A 380 -10.94 24.24 9.73
N SER A 381 -10.70 25.24 10.58
CA SER A 381 -10.22 26.56 10.18
C SER A 381 -8.74 26.61 9.81
N SER A 382 -7.95 25.61 10.22
CA SER A 382 -6.53 25.50 9.91
C SER A 382 -6.13 24.04 9.81
N VAL A 383 -5.57 23.65 8.67
CA VAL A 383 -5.07 22.30 8.40
C VAL A 383 -3.65 22.42 7.85
N HIS A 384 -2.77 21.50 8.23
CA HIS A 384 -1.36 21.49 7.84
C HIS A 384 -1.07 20.39 6.83
N LEU A 385 -0.06 20.59 5.96
CA LEU A 385 0.39 19.56 5.03
C LEU A 385 1.36 18.62 5.76
N HIS A 386 1.09 17.32 5.74
CA HIS A 386 2.00 16.32 6.30
C HIS A 386 3.31 16.28 5.50
N PRO A 387 4.48 16.04 6.10
CA PRO A 387 5.75 15.86 5.36
C PRO A 387 5.76 14.78 4.26
N ASN A 388 4.74 13.92 4.23
CA ASN A 388 4.61 12.84 3.24
C ASN A 388 3.95 13.32 1.94
N THR A 389 3.21 14.43 1.98
CA THR A 389 2.60 14.96 0.78
C THR A 389 3.66 15.67 -0.07
N VAL A 390 3.66 15.35 -1.36
CA VAL A 390 4.53 16.07 -2.31
C VAL A 390 4.12 17.53 -2.46
N LEU A 391 2.88 17.89 -2.11
CA LEU A 391 2.38 19.26 -2.25
C LEU A 391 3.04 20.23 -1.28
N ARG A 392 3.64 19.76 -0.18
CA ARG A 392 4.24 20.64 0.84
C ARG A 392 5.32 21.53 0.24
N ASP A 393 6.27 20.93 -0.50
CA ASP A 393 7.39 21.65 -1.11
C ASP A 393 6.96 22.61 -2.23
N PHE A 394 5.77 22.39 -2.81
CA PHE A 394 5.23 23.23 -3.89
C PHE A 394 4.30 24.35 -3.41
N LEU A 395 3.56 24.12 -2.33
CA LEU A 395 2.55 25.06 -1.85
C LEU A 395 3.06 25.92 -0.68
N GLU A 396 3.95 25.40 0.18
CA GLU A 396 4.49 26.17 1.29
C GLU A 396 5.69 27.04 0.83
N PRO A 397 5.79 28.30 1.31
CA PRO A 397 4.77 29.04 2.04
C PRO A 397 3.62 29.50 1.10
N PHE A 398 2.38 29.42 1.58
CA PHE A 398 1.18 29.62 0.75
C PHE A 398 1.04 31.04 0.20
N ASN A 399 1.62 32.03 0.88
CA ASN A 399 1.59 33.42 0.44
C ASN A 399 2.46 33.72 -0.81
N THR A 400 3.41 32.84 -1.16
CA THR A 400 4.26 33.02 -2.35
C THR A 400 4.14 31.86 -3.32
N SER A 401 4.36 30.63 -2.86
CA SER A 401 4.48 29.47 -3.74
C SER A 401 3.12 29.07 -4.33
N ALA A 402 2.04 29.16 -3.54
CA ALA A 402 0.70 28.83 -3.99
C ALA A 402 0.15 29.80 -5.06
N LEU A 403 0.67 31.04 -5.14
CA LEU A 403 0.29 32.01 -6.18
C LEU A 403 0.69 31.55 -7.59
N ASN A 404 1.66 30.63 -7.70
CA ASN A 404 2.03 30.03 -8.98
C ASN A 404 0.93 29.14 -9.56
N PHE A 405 -0.03 28.73 -8.74
CA PHE A 405 -1.13 27.86 -9.14
C PHE A 405 -2.44 28.64 -9.19
N ARG A 406 -3.12 28.57 -10.34
CA ARG A 406 -4.39 29.28 -10.55
C ARG A 406 -5.61 28.56 -9.96
N SER A 407 -5.43 27.37 -9.37
CA SER A 407 -6.50 26.68 -8.64
C SER A 407 -6.30 26.78 -7.13
N PRO A 408 -7.31 27.26 -6.37
CA PRO A 408 -7.25 27.32 -4.91
C PRO A 408 -7.71 26.02 -4.24
N TRP A 409 -8.07 24.98 -5.00
CA TRP A 409 -8.76 23.81 -4.47
C TRP A 409 -7.87 22.58 -4.35
N ILE A 410 -7.88 21.98 -3.16
CA ILE A 410 -7.10 20.79 -2.82
C ILE A 410 -8.04 19.72 -2.28
N LEU A 411 -8.13 18.59 -2.96
CA LEU A 411 -8.72 17.39 -2.39
C LEU A 411 -7.76 16.80 -1.37
N CYS A 412 -8.27 16.38 -0.20
CA CYS A 412 -7.42 15.92 0.89
C CYS A 412 -7.91 14.64 1.57
N ASN A 413 -6.97 13.78 1.95
CA ASN A 413 -7.17 12.73 2.94
C ASN A 413 -6.51 13.18 4.23
N LYS A 414 -7.33 13.44 5.24
CA LYS A 414 -6.92 14.07 6.50
C LYS A 414 -6.80 13.03 7.62
N GLN A 415 -5.76 13.18 8.45
CA GLN A 415 -5.62 12.55 9.76
C GLN A 415 -5.32 13.65 10.79
N ARG A 416 -6.09 13.72 11.89
CA ARG A 416 -6.02 14.79 12.92
C ARG A 416 -6.19 16.22 12.40
N SER A 417 -5.12 16.97 12.26
CA SER A 417 -5.04 18.34 11.69
C SER A 417 -4.13 18.37 10.47
N HIS A 418 -3.69 17.20 9.98
CA HIS A 418 -2.74 17.04 8.90
C HIS A 418 -3.39 16.42 7.67
N ILE A 419 -3.05 16.93 6.50
CA ILE A 419 -3.40 16.33 5.21
C ILE A 419 -2.27 15.37 4.85
N LEU A 420 -2.57 14.08 4.89
CA LEU A 420 -1.61 13.03 4.59
C LEU A 420 -1.40 12.86 3.08
N TYR A 421 -2.49 12.89 2.32
CA TYR A 421 -2.48 12.84 0.86
C TYR A 421 -3.34 13.94 0.28
N ALA A 422 -2.87 14.56 -0.79
CA ALA A 422 -3.54 15.67 -1.43
C ALA A 422 -3.47 15.62 -2.95
N THR A 423 -4.47 16.22 -3.60
CA THR A 423 -4.48 16.45 -5.04
C THR A 423 -5.01 17.84 -5.33
N VAL A 424 -4.26 18.65 -6.08
CA VAL A 424 -4.78 19.91 -6.59
C VAL A 424 -5.77 19.61 -7.72
N VAL A 425 -6.98 20.17 -7.61
CA VAL A 425 -8.09 19.94 -8.54
C VAL A 425 -8.54 21.25 -9.15
N VAL A 426 -9.09 21.22 -10.37
CA VAL A 426 -9.53 22.45 -11.05
C VAL A 426 -10.88 22.95 -10.55
N PRO A 427 -11.13 24.28 -10.58
CA PRO A 427 -12.39 24.87 -10.14
C PRO A 427 -13.61 24.29 -10.83
N LEU A 428 -13.58 23.97 -12.13
CA LEU A 428 -14.76 23.42 -12.81
C LEU A 428 -15.12 22.02 -12.31
N ALA A 429 -14.14 21.18 -11.97
CA ALA A 429 -14.40 19.87 -11.38
C ALA A 429 -15.11 20.01 -10.03
N VAL A 430 -14.70 21.00 -9.22
CA VAL A 430 -15.39 21.36 -7.98
C VAL A 430 -16.80 21.86 -8.28
N ALA A 431 -16.96 22.78 -9.24
CA ALA A 431 -18.25 23.32 -9.62
C ALA A 431 -19.24 22.26 -10.12
N LEU A 432 -18.75 21.22 -10.81
CA LEU A 432 -19.57 20.15 -11.38
C LEU A 432 -19.89 19.04 -10.36
N PHE A 433 -18.98 18.71 -9.45
CA PHE A 433 -19.12 17.51 -8.63
C PHE A 433 -19.23 17.75 -7.12
N ALA A 434 -18.88 18.93 -6.61
CA ALA A 434 -19.08 19.27 -5.21
C ALA A 434 -20.56 19.54 -4.89
N GLY A 435 -20.92 19.35 -3.62
CA GLY A 435 -22.26 19.65 -3.09
C GLY A 435 -23.33 18.61 -3.44
N PRO A 436 -24.62 18.96 -3.22
CA PRO A 436 -25.73 18.05 -3.45
C PRO A 436 -25.92 17.75 -4.94
N THR A 437 -26.48 16.58 -5.22
CA THR A 437 -26.77 16.11 -6.59
C THR A 437 -27.69 17.06 -7.36
N ARG A 438 -28.50 17.86 -6.65
CA ARG A 438 -29.35 18.93 -7.20
C ARG A 438 -29.03 20.27 -6.55
N LEU A 439 -28.52 21.21 -7.32
CA LEU A 439 -28.37 22.62 -6.91
C LEU A 439 -29.68 23.38 -7.18
N ARG A 440 -30.04 24.29 -6.29
CA ARG A 440 -31.24 25.15 -6.39
C ARG A 440 -30.86 26.49 -7.00
N LEU A 441 -31.80 27.12 -7.72
CA LEU A 441 -31.61 28.47 -8.29
C LEU A 441 -31.36 29.53 -7.20
N SER A 442 -31.80 29.30 -5.96
CA SER A 442 -31.53 30.19 -4.82
C SER A 442 -30.05 30.30 -4.47
N GLN A 443 -29.21 29.40 -4.97
CA GLN A 443 -27.77 29.41 -4.77
C GLN A 443 -27.03 30.28 -5.81
N ILE A 444 -27.77 31.02 -6.63
CA ILE A 444 -27.25 31.89 -7.67
C ILE A 444 -27.59 33.34 -7.30
N SER A 445 -26.59 34.21 -7.18
CA SER A 445 -26.81 35.63 -6.86
C SER A 445 -26.18 36.55 -7.91
N ASP A 446 -26.93 37.51 -8.43
CA ASP A 446 -26.43 38.49 -9.39
C ASP A 446 -25.36 39.40 -8.76
N THR A 447 -24.27 39.64 -9.50
CA THR A 447 -23.32 40.71 -9.17
C THR A 447 -23.88 42.05 -9.66
N GLN A 448 -23.79 43.11 -8.86
CA GLN A 448 -24.42 44.41 -9.12
C GLN A 448 -23.75 45.23 -10.25
N SER A 449 -23.57 44.68 -11.46
CA SER A 449 -23.01 45.41 -12.60
C SER A 449 -23.95 45.43 -13.81
N ASN A 450 -24.36 46.65 -14.20
CA ASN A 450 -25.20 46.97 -15.36
C ASN A 450 -24.45 46.88 -16.72
N SER A 451 -23.75 45.77 -16.98
CA SER A 451 -23.14 45.51 -18.29
C SER A 451 -23.72 44.24 -18.92
N HIS A 452 -23.65 44.16 -20.25
CA HIS A 452 -24.22 43.08 -21.06
C HIS A 452 -23.58 41.69 -20.82
N ASP A 453 -22.52 41.61 -20.01
CA ASP A 453 -21.86 40.37 -19.59
C ASP A 453 -22.06 40.18 -18.08
N ARG A 454 -23.26 39.73 -17.69
CA ARG A 454 -23.65 39.59 -16.28
C ARG A 454 -22.90 38.40 -15.65
N ASN A 455 -21.87 38.71 -14.89
CA ASN A 455 -21.26 37.75 -13.97
C ASN A 455 -22.20 37.48 -12.79
N VAL A 456 -22.19 36.24 -12.34
CA VAL A 456 -23.09 35.75 -11.29
C VAL A 456 -22.27 34.92 -10.31
N ASN A 457 -22.63 34.98 -9.04
CA ASN A 457 -22.04 34.12 -8.01
C ASN A 457 -22.84 32.83 -7.93
N ILE A 458 -22.14 31.69 -7.95
CA ILE A 458 -22.71 30.37 -7.63
C ILE A 458 -22.19 29.91 -6.27
N PHE A 459 -23.09 29.47 -5.39
CA PHE A 459 -22.77 28.94 -4.07
C PHE A 459 -23.02 27.42 -4.01
N ILE A 460 -22.03 26.66 -3.53
CA ILE A 460 -22.11 25.22 -3.32
C ILE A 460 -21.85 24.96 -1.83
N ASP A 461 -22.83 24.34 -1.15
CA ASP A 461 -22.77 24.05 0.29
C ASP A 461 -22.38 25.26 1.16
N GLU A 462 -22.86 26.46 0.79
CA GLU A 462 -22.73 27.74 1.51
C GLU A 462 -21.32 28.34 1.59
N TRP A 463 -20.26 27.53 1.58
CA TRP A 463 -18.87 28.01 1.74
C TRP A 463 -18.05 28.02 0.45
N ILE A 464 -18.38 27.19 -0.54
CA ILE A 464 -17.74 27.21 -1.86
C ILE A 464 -18.50 28.21 -2.70
N TRP A 465 -17.83 29.24 -3.18
CA TRP A 465 -18.41 30.20 -4.10
C TRP A 465 -17.47 30.50 -5.26
N MET A 466 -18.06 30.74 -6.42
CA MET A 466 -17.32 31.04 -7.65
C MET A 466 -18.05 32.14 -8.42
N VAL A 467 -17.28 32.93 -9.17
CA VAL A 467 -17.81 33.99 -10.04
C VAL A 467 -17.58 33.58 -11.49
N MET A 468 -18.64 33.58 -12.29
CA MET A 468 -18.56 33.27 -13.72
C MET A 468 -19.73 33.90 -14.48
N SER A 469 -19.66 33.91 -15.80
CA SER A 469 -20.76 34.43 -16.64
C SER A 469 -22.03 33.60 -16.46
N ASN A 470 -23.20 34.24 -16.56
CA ASN A 470 -24.49 33.53 -16.45
C ASN A 470 -24.60 32.37 -17.45
N SER A 471 -24.09 32.53 -18.67
CA SER A 471 -24.08 31.45 -19.67
C SER A 471 -23.32 30.20 -19.20
N ASN A 472 -22.17 30.38 -18.54
CA ASN A 472 -21.38 29.28 -17.97
C ASN A 472 -22.11 28.64 -16.78
N VAL A 473 -22.74 29.43 -15.91
CA VAL A 473 -23.56 28.88 -14.80
C VAL A 473 -24.68 28.00 -15.35
N GLN A 474 -25.42 28.47 -16.36
CA GLN A 474 -26.50 27.67 -16.98
C GLN A 474 -25.98 26.37 -17.59
N LEU A 475 -24.79 26.40 -18.21
CA LEU A 475 -24.17 25.20 -18.76
C LEU A 475 -23.78 24.21 -17.64
N ILE A 476 -23.14 24.69 -16.56
CA ILE A 476 -22.78 23.86 -15.40
C ILE A 476 -24.03 23.23 -14.79
N MET A 477 -25.10 23.99 -14.56
CA MET A 477 -26.34 23.48 -13.98
C MET A 477 -26.96 22.37 -14.84
N LYS A 478 -27.00 22.55 -16.17
CA LYS A 478 -27.49 21.53 -17.10
C LYS A 478 -26.60 20.29 -17.12
N THR A 479 -25.28 20.48 -17.14
CA THR A 479 -24.31 19.37 -17.13
C THR A 479 -24.41 18.58 -15.83
N ARG A 480 -24.50 19.25 -14.67
CA ARG A 480 -24.75 18.61 -13.36
C ARG A 480 -26.03 17.80 -13.38
N GLN A 481 -27.13 18.37 -13.84
CA GLN A 481 -28.41 17.67 -13.92
C GLN A 481 -28.31 16.41 -14.78
N SER A 482 -27.63 16.49 -15.93
CA SER A 482 -27.42 15.36 -16.82
C SER A 482 -26.53 14.28 -16.19
N PHE A 483 -25.39 14.67 -15.61
CA PHE A 483 -24.46 13.77 -14.94
C PHE A 483 -25.12 13.04 -13.76
N PHE A 484 -25.76 13.79 -12.86
CA PHE A 484 -26.42 13.18 -11.71
C PHE A 484 -27.65 12.36 -12.12
N LYS A 485 -28.34 12.67 -13.22
CA LYS A 485 -29.37 11.76 -13.75
C LYS A 485 -28.75 10.39 -14.12
N LEU A 486 -27.64 10.39 -14.86
CA LEU A 486 -26.92 9.16 -15.20
C LEU A 486 -26.39 8.42 -13.94
N TYR A 487 -25.91 9.17 -12.95
CA TYR A 487 -25.48 8.61 -11.65
C TYR A 487 -26.60 7.81 -10.98
N HIS A 488 -27.80 8.39 -10.85
CA HIS A 488 -28.93 7.69 -10.22
C HIS A 488 -29.44 6.54 -11.10
N ASP A 489 -29.45 6.70 -12.43
CA ASP A 489 -29.82 5.65 -13.37
C ASP A 489 -28.85 4.45 -13.28
N LEU A 490 -27.54 4.70 -13.17
CA LEU A 490 -26.54 3.66 -12.95
C LEU A 490 -26.86 2.88 -11.66
N LEU A 491 -26.99 3.58 -10.53
CA LEU A 491 -27.18 2.92 -9.23
C LEU A 491 -28.48 2.12 -9.16
N LYS A 492 -29.57 2.65 -9.74
CA LYS A 492 -30.89 2.02 -9.73
C LYS A 492 -30.96 0.81 -10.67
N PHE A 493 -30.28 0.86 -11.81
CA PHE A 493 -30.46 -0.12 -12.89
C PHE A 493 -29.19 -0.91 -13.22
N CYS A 494 -28.13 -0.87 -12.40
CA CYS A 494 -26.90 -1.64 -12.64
C CYS A 494 -27.14 -3.16 -12.68
N THR A 495 -28.21 -3.67 -12.07
CA THR A 495 -28.58 -5.08 -12.09
C THR A 495 -29.28 -5.52 -13.39
N ASP A 496 -29.74 -4.58 -14.20
CA ASP A 496 -30.46 -4.86 -15.46
C ASP A 496 -29.46 -5.03 -16.62
N GLN A 497 -29.09 -6.27 -16.93
CA GLN A 497 -28.11 -6.57 -17.98
C GLN A 497 -28.55 -6.13 -19.39
N GLU A 498 -29.86 -6.11 -19.66
CA GLU A 498 -30.38 -5.72 -20.98
C GLU A 498 -30.11 -4.24 -21.26
N ARG A 499 -30.27 -3.40 -20.23
CA ARG A 499 -30.05 -1.95 -20.33
C ARG A 499 -28.61 -1.57 -20.67
N TRP A 500 -27.64 -2.40 -20.26
CA TRP A 500 -26.20 -2.16 -20.42
C TRP A 500 -25.55 -3.00 -21.52
N ARG A 501 -26.34 -3.58 -22.44
CA ARG A 501 -25.82 -4.18 -23.68
C ARG A 501 -25.09 -3.13 -24.52
N ILE A 502 -24.13 -3.57 -25.34
CA ILE A 502 -23.37 -2.67 -26.23
C ILE A 502 -24.32 -1.92 -27.17
N ASP A 503 -25.29 -2.63 -27.76
CA ASP A 503 -26.24 -2.06 -28.73
C ASP A 503 -27.40 -1.28 -28.09
N SER A 504 -27.38 -1.06 -26.78
CA SER A 504 -28.42 -0.29 -26.08
C SER A 504 -28.36 1.17 -26.52
N PRO A 505 -29.50 1.84 -26.79
CA PRO A 505 -29.52 3.26 -27.21
C PRO A 505 -28.93 4.23 -26.16
N ASN A 506 -28.64 3.75 -24.94
CA ASN A 506 -27.93 4.50 -23.91
C ASN A 506 -26.40 4.57 -24.12
N ASP A 507 -25.82 3.80 -25.06
CA ASP A 507 -24.36 3.72 -25.30
C ASP A 507 -23.72 5.09 -25.57
N GLY A 508 -24.45 5.98 -26.24
CA GLY A 508 -23.98 7.33 -26.54
C GLY A 508 -23.79 8.19 -25.29
N ASN A 509 -24.69 8.12 -24.30
CA ASN A 509 -24.76 9.19 -23.29
C ASN A 509 -23.60 9.16 -22.29
N LEU A 510 -23.17 7.96 -21.85
CA LEU A 510 -22.09 7.83 -20.87
C LEU A 510 -20.73 8.14 -21.52
N ALA A 511 -20.43 7.53 -22.67
CA ALA A 511 -19.17 7.72 -23.37
C ALA A 511 -19.02 9.15 -23.91
N LEU A 512 -20.07 9.72 -24.51
CA LEU A 512 -20.02 11.10 -25.01
C LEU A 512 -19.87 12.12 -23.87
N MET A 513 -20.52 11.88 -22.72
CA MET A 513 -20.36 12.75 -21.56
C MET A 513 -18.94 12.68 -21.02
N ALA A 514 -18.38 11.48 -20.85
CA ALA A 514 -17.01 11.30 -20.38
C ALA A 514 -16.00 11.96 -21.34
N ASP A 515 -16.16 11.80 -22.66
CA ASP A 515 -15.30 12.42 -23.68
C ASP A 515 -15.43 13.95 -23.71
N SER A 516 -16.65 14.47 -23.56
CA SER A 516 -16.88 15.92 -23.49
C SER A 516 -16.24 16.53 -22.24
N LEU A 517 -16.43 15.90 -21.08
CA LEU A 517 -15.81 16.34 -19.83
C LEU A 517 -14.29 16.24 -19.88
N ALA A 518 -13.76 15.18 -20.48
CA ALA A 518 -12.32 14.99 -20.68
C ALA A 518 -11.67 16.18 -21.42
N LYS A 519 -12.27 16.61 -22.54
CA LYS A 519 -11.79 17.75 -23.33
C LYS A 519 -11.87 19.06 -22.56
N VAL A 520 -12.95 19.27 -21.81
CA VAL A 520 -13.15 20.49 -21.03
C VAL A 520 -12.15 20.57 -19.89
N PHE A 521 -11.96 19.50 -19.12
CA PHE A 521 -10.99 19.47 -18.02
C PHE A 521 -9.55 19.55 -18.52
N GLU A 522 -9.20 18.93 -19.65
CA GLU A 522 -7.86 19.08 -20.25
C GLU A 522 -7.56 20.54 -20.63
N SER A 523 -8.56 21.23 -21.20
CA SER A 523 -8.44 22.66 -21.54
C SER A 523 -8.24 23.53 -20.31
N GLU A 524 -9.00 23.30 -19.23
CA GLU A 524 -8.86 24.05 -17.99
C GLU A 524 -7.55 23.74 -17.26
N ASP A 525 -7.14 22.47 -17.15
CA ASP A 525 -5.87 22.09 -16.53
C ASP A 525 -4.71 22.79 -17.26
N THR A 526 -4.75 22.81 -18.61
CA THR A 526 -3.76 23.51 -19.44
C THR A 526 -3.78 25.02 -19.17
N ALA A 527 -4.96 25.63 -19.04
CA ALA A 527 -5.10 27.06 -18.73
C ALA A 527 -4.63 27.43 -17.31
N VAL A 528 -4.75 26.50 -16.36
CA VAL A 528 -4.28 26.64 -14.97
C VAL A 528 -2.78 26.42 -14.85
N GLY A 529 -2.13 25.83 -15.86
CA GLY A 529 -0.68 25.62 -15.93
C GLY A 529 -0.23 24.22 -15.55
N PHE A 530 -1.12 23.23 -15.51
CA PHE A 530 -0.72 21.84 -15.32
C PHE A 530 -0.02 21.31 -16.58
N ALA A 531 1.14 20.67 -16.40
CA ALA A 531 1.83 20.02 -17.51
C ALA A 531 1.07 18.76 -17.94
N LYS A 532 1.01 18.50 -19.25
CA LYS A 532 0.45 17.25 -19.76
C LYS A 532 1.32 16.08 -19.27
N PRO A 533 0.78 15.14 -18.49
CA PRO A 533 1.56 14.01 -18.01
C PRO A 533 1.99 13.10 -19.17
N PRO A 534 3.11 12.37 -19.03
CA PRO A 534 3.48 11.34 -19.98
C PRO A 534 2.34 10.30 -20.08
N PRO A 535 2.06 9.77 -21.28
CA PRO A 535 1.00 8.79 -21.46
C PRO A 535 1.31 7.56 -20.61
N ILE A 536 0.43 7.26 -19.66
CA ILE A 536 0.45 5.96 -18.99
C ILE A 536 -0.05 4.94 -20.01
N ASN A 537 0.80 4.01 -20.38
CA ASN A 537 0.39 2.81 -21.09
C ASN A 537 -0.35 1.88 -20.12
N TYR A 538 -1.66 2.05 -19.98
CA TYR A 538 -2.52 1.05 -19.35
C TYR A 538 -2.48 -0.21 -20.23
N ARG A 539 -1.65 -1.17 -19.85
CA ARG A 539 -1.76 -2.53 -20.39
C ARG A 539 -2.56 -3.34 -19.37
N PRO A 540 -3.86 -3.58 -19.58
CA PRO A 540 -4.58 -4.55 -18.77
C PRO A 540 -3.93 -5.91 -19.02
N PHE A 541 -3.23 -6.48 -18.03
CA PHE A 541 -2.65 -7.80 -18.16
C PHE A 541 -2.65 -8.63 -16.86
N VAL A 542 -2.57 -9.93 -17.13
CA VAL A 542 -2.86 -11.15 -16.36
C VAL A 542 -2.25 -11.23 -14.96
N LYS A 543 -3.07 -11.78 -14.04
CA LYS A 543 -2.75 -12.53 -12.81
C LYS A 543 -1.29 -12.39 -12.36
N LEU A 544 -1.06 -11.39 -11.51
CA LEU A 544 0.17 -11.28 -10.73
C LEU A 544 0.41 -12.59 -9.96
N PRO A 545 1.65 -13.09 -9.89
CA PRO A 545 1.94 -14.32 -9.17
C PRO A 545 1.48 -14.16 -7.72
N PRO A 546 0.52 -14.98 -7.25
CA PRO A 546 0.05 -14.88 -5.88
C PRO A 546 1.17 -15.35 -4.94
N LEU A 547 1.24 -14.78 -3.73
CA LEU A 547 2.12 -15.24 -2.66
C LEU A 547 3.60 -14.88 -2.90
N TYR A 548 3.90 -13.63 -3.28
CA TYR A 548 5.26 -13.12 -3.44
C TYR A 548 6.09 -13.41 -2.18
N LEU A 549 5.66 -12.93 -1.01
CA LEU A 549 6.43 -13.14 0.23
C LEU A 549 6.59 -14.61 0.61
N LEU A 550 5.58 -15.45 0.35
CA LEU A 550 5.69 -16.89 0.61
C LEU A 550 6.71 -17.54 -0.33
N THR A 551 6.70 -17.13 -1.60
CA THR A 551 7.63 -17.60 -2.63
C THR A 551 9.06 -17.15 -2.30
N VAL A 552 9.23 -15.90 -1.84
CA VAL A 552 10.51 -15.44 -1.32
C VAL A 552 10.91 -16.30 -0.13
N ASN A 553 10.08 -16.46 0.91
CA ASN A 553 10.45 -17.27 2.08
C ASN A 553 10.88 -18.71 1.70
N ALA A 554 10.15 -19.35 0.78
CA ALA A 554 10.51 -20.66 0.25
C ALA A 554 11.84 -20.65 -0.53
N HIS A 555 12.17 -19.55 -1.20
CA HIS A 555 13.46 -19.36 -1.88
C HIS A 555 14.64 -19.42 -0.89
N PHE A 556 14.47 -19.04 0.37
CA PHE A 556 15.53 -19.09 1.40
C PHE A 556 15.50 -20.38 2.23
N SER A 557 14.65 -21.35 1.88
CA SER A 557 14.62 -22.70 2.47
C SER A 557 15.60 -23.63 1.72
N TRP A 558 16.48 -24.29 2.44
CA TRP A 558 17.55 -25.19 1.98
C TRP A 558 17.19 -26.64 2.28
N ILE A 559 16.60 -26.91 3.45
CA ILE A 559 16.14 -28.25 3.86
C ILE A 559 15.07 -28.77 2.89
N GLN A 560 14.13 -27.92 2.49
CA GLN A 560 13.06 -28.32 1.56
C GLN A 560 13.63 -28.78 0.21
N GLU A 561 14.67 -28.11 -0.29
CA GLU A 561 15.35 -28.47 -1.53
C GLU A 561 16.12 -29.79 -1.41
N ILE A 562 16.80 -30.02 -0.28
CA ILE A 562 17.58 -31.23 -0.02
C ILE A 562 16.67 -32.46 0.06
N GLU A 563 15.49 -32.35 0.67
CA GLU A 563 14.54 -33.47 0.71
C GLU A 563 13.91 -33.77 -0.65
N ASP A 564 13.64 -32.74 -1.46
CA ASP A 564 13.11 -32.92 -2.82
C ASP A 564 14.16 -33.58 -3.74
N SER A 565 15.47 -33.33 -3.52
CA SER A 565 16.55 -34.02 -4.24
C SER A 565 16.92 -35.38 -3.64
N LEU A 566 16.84 -35.57 -2.32
CA LEU A 566 17.00 -36.87 -1.64
C LEU A 566 15.82 -37.81 -1.86
N ALA A 567 14.63 -37.33 -2.22
CA ALA A 567 13.54 -38.18 -2.69
C ALA A 567 13.94 -39.00 -3.94
N LEU A 568 15.01 -38.61 -4.64
CA LEU A 568 15.63 -39.36 -5.75
C LEU A 568 16.70 -40.36 -5.29
N PHE A 569 17.17 -40.31 -4.04
CA PHE A 569 18.24 -41.16 -3.50
C PHE A 569 17.96 -41.64 -2.06
N GLN A 570 17.75 -42.95 -1.89
CA GLN A 570 17.42 -43.57 -0.61
C GLN A 570 18.55 -43.46 0.44
N LYS A 571 18.44 -42.50 1.36
CA LYS A 571 18.53 -42.63 2.84
C LYS A 571 18.73 -41.24 3.47
N PRO A 572 17.84 -40.79 4.38
CA PRO A 572 18.01 -39.50 5.05
C PRO A 572 19.09 -39.60 6.13
N GLN A 573 20.16 -38.80 6.02
CA GLN A 573 21.09 -38.55 7.12
C GLN A 573 20.53 -37.43 8.03
N PRO A 574 20.78 -37.49 9.35
CA PRO A 574 20.35 -36.43 10.27
C PRO A 574 21.09 -35.12 9.97
N PHE A 575 20.32 -34.07 9.64
CA PHE A 575 20.81 -32.71 9.41
C PHE A 575 21.16 -32.06 10.75
N ASN A 576 22.41 -31.61 10.92
CA ASN A 576 22.85 -30.89 12.12
C ASN A 576 23.28 -29.47 11.71
N SER A 577 22.37 -28.52 11.88
CA SER A 577 22.49 -27.13 11.38
C SER A 577 23.64 -26.31 12.02
N HIS A 578 24.29 -26.83 13.06
CA HIS A 578 25.29 -26.10 13.83
C HIS A 578 26.67 -25.95 13.16
N PHE A 579 26.95 -26.66 12.07
CA PHE A 579 28.22 -26.53 11.35
C PHE A 579 28.03 -26.49 9.84
N VAL A 580 27.61 -25.33 9.34
CA VAL A 580 27.65 -25.01 7.91
C VAL A 580 29.02 -24.41 7.56
N GLU A 581 29.83 -25.16 6.85
CA GLU A 581 31.05 -24.68 6.22
C GLU A 581 30.68 -23.74 5.07
N ARG A 582 31.23 -22.52 5.08
CA ARG A 582 31.00 -21.51 4.04
C ARG A 582 32.28 -21.21 3.31
N GLN A 583 32.22 -21.28 1.99
CA GLN A 583 33.28 -20.87 1.10
C GLN A 583 32.77 -19.73 0.23
N PHE A 584 33.64 -18.75 0.00
CA PHE A 584 33.29 -17.54 -0.70
C PHE A 584 34.17 -17.39 -1.93
N PHE A 585 33.52 -17.21 -3.07
CA PHE A 585 34.17 -16.96 -4.34
C PHE A 585 33.79 -15.58 -4.81
N LEU A 586 34.77 -14.82 -5.24
CA LEU A 586 34.58 -13.55 -5.89
C LEU A 586 34.55 -13.78 -7.41
N LEU A 587 33.61 -13.16 -8.11
CA LEU A 587 33.42 -13.26 -9.56
C LEU A 587 33.33 -11.87 -10.18
N TYR A 588 34.23 -11.56 -11.10
CA TYR A 588 34.26 -10.29 -11.82
C TYR A 588 33.27 -10.29 -12.98
N THR A 589 32.56 -9.17 -13.16
CA THR A 589 31.71 -8.92 -14.33
C THR A 589 31.82 -7.46 -14.80
N GLU A 590 31.74 -7.27 -16.11
CA GLU A 590 31.56 -5.97 -16.76
C GLU A 590 30.09 -5.69 -17.11
N GLU A 591 29.24 -6.72 -17.05
CA GLU A 591 27.81 -6.63 -17.32
C GLU A 591 27.04 -6.14 -16.08
N SER A 592 25.83 -5.63 -16.30
CA SER A 592 24.91 -5.35 -15.19
C SER A 592 24.56 -6.66 -14.46
N SER A 593 24.17 -6.57 -13.18
CA SER A 593 23.72 -7.74 -12.41
C SER A 593 22.67 -8.54 -13.17
N GLU A 594 21.75 -7.84 -13.81
CA GLU A 594 20.59 -8.44 -14.44
C GLU A 594 20.96 -9.14 -15.74
N ASP A 595 21.81 -8.50 -16.55
CA ASP A 595 22.33 -9.10 -17.77
C ASP A 595 23.20 -10.32 -17.44
N PHE A 596 24.04 -10.21 -16.40
CA PHE A 596 24.86 -11.33 -15.93
C PHE A 596 24.00 -12.58 -15.65
N TYR A 597 22.95 -12.48 -14.83
CA TYR A 597 22.10 -13.65 -14.52
C TYR A 597 21.23 -14.09 -15.70
N ASN A 598 20.90 -13.21 -16.66
CA ASN A 598 20.14 -13.60 -17.85
C ASN A 598 21.02 -14.30 -18.89
N ASN A 599 22.30 -13.92 -18.99
CA ASN A 599 23.24 -14.39 -20.02
C ASN A 599 24.11 -15.56 -19.54
N SER A 600 24.34 -15.69 -18.23
CA SER A 600 25.23 -16.72 -17.69
C SER A 600 24.64 -18.12 -17.84
N THR A 601 25.30 -18.93 -18.69
CA THR A 601 24.93 -20.34 -18.90
C THR A 601 25.50 -21.23 -17.79
N SER A 602 24.86 -22.38 -17.57
CA SER A 602 25.35 -23.39 -16.62
C SER A 602 26.80 -23.80 -16.91
N THR A 603 27.15 -23.94 -18.18
CA THR A 603 28.51 -24.25 -18.65
C THR A 603 29.51 -23.15 -18.32
N TYR A 604 29.12 -21.88 -18.45
CA TYR A 604 29.97 -20.76 -18.05
C TYR A 604 30.24 -20.79 -16.54
N ILE A 605 29.20 -20.98 -15.73
CA ILE A 605 29.32 -21.06 -14.27
C ILE A 605 30.18 -22.25 -13.84
N GLU A 606 30.04 -23.41 -14.49
CA GLU A 606 30.87 -24.60 -14.23
C GLU A 606 32.35 -24.35 -14.61
N ASN A 607 32.62 -23.69 -15.73
CA ASN A 607 33.99 -23.36 -16.16
C ASN A 607 34.70 -22.39 -15.20
N VAL A 608 33.93 -21.48 -14.59
CA VAL A 608 34.44 -20.48 -13.64
C VAL A 608 34.64 -21.11 -12.26
N LEU A 609 33.63 -21.79 -11.72
CA LEU A 609 33.65 -22.30 -10.35
C LEU A 609 34.28 -23.69 -10.23
N GLY A 610 34.06 -24.56 -11.21
CA GLY A 610 34.48 -25.96 -11.20
C GLY A 610 36.00 -26.16 -11.15
N LYS A 611 36.79 -25.14 -11.50
CA LYS A 611 38.26 -25.11 -11.35
C LYS A 611 38.72 -25.10 -9.89
N PHE A 612 37.89 -24.59 -8.98
CA PHE A 612 38.26 -24.38 -7.59
C PHE A 612 37.48 -25.27 -6.64
N ALA A 613 36.19 -25.47 -6.88
CA ALA A 613 35.35 -26.37 -6.09
C ALA A 613 34.12 -26.80 -6.90
N ARG A 614 33.84 -28.10 -6.93
CA ARG A 614 32.51 -28.57 -7.36
C ARG A 614 31.49 -28.22 -6.26
N PRO A 615 30.31 -27.65 -6.60
CA PRO A 615 29.18 -27.54 -5.70
C PRO A 615 28.87 -28.94 -5.22
N ILE A 616 29.06 -29.15 -3.92
CA ILE A 616 28.58 -30.35 -3.28
C ILE A 616 27.16 -29.99 -2.85
N GLU A 617 26.17 -30.79 -3.27
CA GLU A 617 24.87 -30.79 -2.62
C GLU A 617 25.04 -31.41 -1.23
N SER A 618 25.68 -30.64 -0.33
CA SER A 618 25.88 -31.02 1.05
C SER A 618 25.07 -30.10 1.94
N PRO A 619 24.36 -30.66 2.93
CA PRO A 619 23.71 -29.86 3.96
C PRO A 619 24.69 -28.98 4.74
N ASN A 620 25.96 -29.40 4.83
CA ASN A 620 26.94 -28.80 5.74
C ASN A 620 28.00 -27.97 5.00
N ARG A 621 27.94 -27.83 3.68
CA ARG A 621 28.90 -27.02 2.92
C ARG A 621 28.20 -26.18 1.86
N HIS A 622 28.39 -24.87 1.94
CA HIS A 622 27.78 -23.92 1.02
C HIS A 622 28.84 -23.05 0.34
N ILE A 623 28.71 -22.95 -0.97
CA ILE A 623 29.57 -22.14 -1.81
C ILE A 623 28.80 -20.88 -2.18
N PHE A 624 29.22 -19.75 -1.63
CA PHE A 624 28.71 -18.44 -1.97
C PHE A 624 29.57 -17.79 -3.05
N VAL A 625 28.92 -17.14 -4.00
CA VAL A 625 29.54 -16.40 -5.10
C VAL A 625 29.15 -14.94 -4.94
N ILE A 626 30.14 -14.08 -4.87
CA ILE A 626 30.02 -12.63 -4.70
C ILE A 626 30.37 -12.01 -6.05
N LEU A 627 29.40 -11.33 -6.65
CA LEU A 627 29.59 -10.66 -7.93
C LEU A 627 30.14 -9.24 -7.70
N TYR A 628 31.17 -8.84 -8.44
CA TYR A 628 31.76 -7.50 -8.35
C TYR A 628 32.06 -6.88 -9.71
N SER A 629 32.01 -5.55 -9.77
CA SER A 629 32.41 -4.75 -10.92
C SER A 629 33.40 -3.67 -10.50
N LYS A 630 34.16 -3.15 -11.48
CA LYS A 630 35.17 -2.10 -11.34
C LYS A 630 34.66 -0.71 -11.71
N ASN A 631 33.61 -0.64 -12.52
CA ASN A 631 33.09 0.61 -13.09
C ASN A 631 31.55 0.61 -12.99
N PRO A 632 30.97 1.01 -11.84
CA PRO A 632 31.65 1.50 -10.63
C PRO A 632 32.27 0.38 -9.77
N ASP A 633 33.23 0.72 -8.90
CA ASP A 633 33.96 -0.24 -8.04
C ASP A 633 33.07 -0.72 -6.86
N VAL A 634 32.23 -1.72 -7.13
CA VAL A 634 31.17 -2.19 -6.24
C VAL A 634 31.03 -3.71 -6.24
N MET A 635 30.66 -4.26 -5.08
CA MET A 635 30.02 -5.58 -4.99
C MET A 635 28.53 -5.43 -5.31
N ILE A 636 27.96 -6.38 -6.05
CA ILE A 636 26.63 -6.26 -6.68
C ILE A 636 25.63 -7.25 -6.09
N SER A 637 26.04 -8.50 -5.89
CA SER A 637 25.14 -9.56 -5.44
C SER A 637 25.88 -10.67 -4.70
N VAL A 638 25.11 -11.44 -3.92
CA VAL A 638 25.55 -12.68 -3.28
C VAL A 638 24.62 -13.81 -3.69
N SER A 639 25.19 -14.82 -4.35
CA SER A 639 24.52 -16.05 -4.77
C SER A 639 25.08 -17.26 -4.06
N ARG A 640 24.32 -18.37 -4.06
CA ARG A 640 24.84 -19.71 -3.80
C ARG A 640 24.96 -20.49 -5.11
N ALA A 641 26.08 -21.16 -5.29
CA ALA A 641 26.25 -22.15 -6.35
C ALA A 641 25.53 -23.45 -5.98
N LYS A 642 24.78 -24.00 -6.94
CA LYS A 642 24.05 -25.27 -6.82
C LYS A 642 24.15 -26.08 -8.10
N THR A 643 23.86 -27.37 -7.97
CA THR A 643 23.53 -28.22 -9.10
C THR A 643 22.01 -28.44 -9.06
N ILE A 644 21.32 -28.24 -10.19
CA ILE A 644 19.87 -28.50 -10.32
C ILE A 644 19.71 -29.35 -11.57
N LYS A 645 19.19 -30.57 -11.42
CA LYS A 645 19.03 -31.54 -12.52
C LYS A 645 20.33 -31.79 -13.30
N GLY A 646 21.48 -31.74 -12.63
CA GLY A 646 22.81 -31.93 -13.25
C GLY A 646 23.42 -30.66 -13.84
N GLU A 647 22.71 -29.53 -13.86
CA GLU A 647 23.24 -28.25 -14.36
C GLU A 647 23.68 -27.32 -13.23
N PHE A 648 24.81 -26.65 -13.44
CA PHE A 648 25.29 -25.61 -12.52
C PHE A 648 24.43 -24.35 -12.61
N THR A 649 23.94 -23.88 -11.46
CA THR A 649 23.14 -22.65 -11.39
C THR A 649 23.55 -21.81 -10.19
N LEU A 650 23.41 -20.50 -10.33
CA LEU A 650 23.55 -19.55 -9.23
C LEU A 650 22.17 -19.17 -8.72
N LYS A 651 21.89 -19.47 -7.47
CA LYS A 651 20.71 -18.95 -6.78
C LYS A 651 21.07 -17.67 -6.06
N GLU A 652 20.59 -16.55 -6.56
CA GLU A 652 20.80 -15.24 -5.96
C GLU A 652 19.98 -15.06 -4.68
N TYR A 653 20.61 -14.52 -3.63
CA TYR A 653 19.97 -14.28 -2.33
C TYR A 653 19.99 -12.82 -1.92
N PHE A 654 21.07 -12.09 -2.21
CA PHE A 654 21.14 -10.65 -1.97
C PHE A 654 21.53 -9.91 -3.24
N ARG A 655 20.93 -8.73 -3.45
CA ARG A 655 21.32 -7.79 -4.50
C ARG A 655 21.40 -6.38 -3.93
N ASN A 656 22.60 -5.83 -3.84
CA ASN A 656 22.85 -4.52 -3.26
C ASN A 656 24.18 -3.97 -3.82
N CYS A 657 24.25 -2.67 -4.08
CA CYS A 657 25.46 -2.05 -4.62
C CYS A 657 26.34 -1.51 -3.48
N ILE A 658 27.29 -2.31 -3.01
CA ILE A 658 28.18 -1.95 -1.89
C ILE A 658 29.52 -1.53 -2.45
N GLY A 659 29.95 -0.29 -2.15
CA GLY A 659 31.25 0.20 -2.58
C GLY A 659 32.36 -0.67 -2.00
N VAL A 660 33.35 -1.03 -2.83
CA VAL A 660 34.48 -1.85 -2.38
C VAL A 660 35.22 -1.17 -1.22
N TYR A 661 35.29 0.16 -1.22
CA TYR A 661 35.85 0.95 -0.13
C TYR A 661 35.20 0.68 1.24
N GLU A 662 33.87 0.43 1.29
CA GLU A 662 33.15 0.13 2.55
C GLU A 662 33.62 -1.22 3.12
N ILE A 663 33.89 -2.19 2.25
CA ILE A 663 34.38 -3.52 2.63
C ILE A 663 35.82 -3.42 3.12
N LEU A 664 36.66 -2.65 2.43
CA LEU A 664 38.05 -2.41 2.85
C LEU A 664 38.09 -1.75 4.23
N GLU A 665 37.26 -0.74 4.46
CA GLU A 665 37.15 -0.07 5.76
C GLU A 665 36.67 -1.02 6.86
N ALA A 666 35.67 -1.86 6.57
CA ALA A 666 35.19 -2.89 7.51
C ALA A 666 36.29 -3.92 7.83
N CYS A 667 37.07 -4.36 6.85
CA CYS A 667 38.21 -5.26 7.06
C CYS A 667 39.28 -4.62 7.94
N ILE A 668 39.62 -3.35 7.70
CA ILE A 668 40.58 -2.59 8.53
C ILE A 668 40.07 -2.47 9.97
N SER A 669 38.80 -2.07 10.14
CA SER A 669 38.18 -1.91 11.46
C SER A 669 38.15 -3.21 12.27
N LEU A 670 37.96 -4.36 11.60
CA LEU A 670 37.89 -5.68 12.23
C LEU A 670 39.24 -6.42 12.26
N ASN A 671 40.34 -5.75 11.87
CA ASN A 671 41.68 -6.33 11.79
C ASN A 671 41.73 -7.64 10.97
N VAL A 672 41.05 -7.64 9.82
CA VAL A 672 41.03 -8.72 8.84
C VAL A 672 41.91 -8.34 7.65
N ASN A 673 42.73 -9.28 7.19
CA ASN A 673 43.62 -9.05 6.05
C ASN A 673 42.85 -8.56 4.83
N VAL A 674 43.27 -7.41 4.31
CA VAL A 674 42.62 -6.73 3.20
C VAL A 674 42.89 -7.49 1.90
N PRO A 675 41.85 -8.01 1.22
CA PRO A 675 42.02 -8.63 -0.08
C PRO A 675 42.26 -7.57 -1.17
N VAL A 676 42.96 -7.97 -2.24
CA VAL A 676 43.16 -7.13 -3.43
C VAL A 676 42.00 -7.37 -4.40
N PHE A 677 41.16 -6.36 -4.60
CA PHE A 677 40.07 -6.35 -5.57
C PHE A 677 40.52 -5.65 -6.87
N ASP A 678 41.49 -6.24 -7.59
CA ASP A 678 42.14 -5.55 -8.73
C ASP A 678 41.51 -5.82 -10.11
N GLY A 679 40.50 -6.71 -10.22
CA GLY A 679 39.87 -7.01 -11.51
C GLY A 679 40.69 -7.96 -12.39
N ARG A 680 41.92 -8.33 -12.00
CA ARG A 680 42.83 -9.10 -12.86
C ARG A 680 42.43 -10.57 -12.94
N LEU A 681 41.79 -11.09 -11.90
CA LEU A 681 41.28 -12.45 -11.86
C LEU A 681 39.78 -12.44 -12.10
N MET A 682 39.35 -13.19 -13.11
CA MET A 682 37.92 -13.41 -13.39
C MET A 682 37.21 -14.04 -12.19
N SER A 683 37.87 -14.94 -11.46
CA SER A 683 37.36 -15.50 -10.21
C SER A 683 38.48 -15.83 -9.22
N CYS A 684 38.21 -15.67 -7.92
CA CYS A 684 39.14 -16.07 -6.87
C CYS A 684 38.41 -16.52 -5.59
N LEU A 685 39.03 -17.44 -4.84
CA LEU A 685 38.58 -17.79 -3.49
C LEU A 685 39.01 -16.68 -2.53
N ILE A 686 38.11 -16.22 -1.68
CA ILE A 686 38.41 -15.18 -0.67
C ILE A 686 38.37 -15.76 0.75
N ASP A 687 39.12 -15.14 1.66
CA ASP A 687 39.17 -15.53 3.07
C ASP A 687 37.76 -15.55 3.69
N LYS A 688 37.49 -16.57 4.51
CA LYS A 688 36.17 -16.79 5.12
C LYS A 688 35.71 -15.59 5.96
N ARG A 689 36.62 -14.88 6.65
CA ARG A 689 36.28 -13.70 7.46
C ARG A 689 35.84 -12.55 6.56
N VAL A 690 36.55 -12.31 5.47
CA VAL A 690 36.18 -11.31 4.45
C VAL A 690 34.82 -11.65 3.83
N GLY A 691 34.62 -12.90 3.41
CA GLY A 691 33.36 -13.33 2.82
C GLY A 691 32.17 -13.18 3.76
N ASN A 692 32.35 -13.50 5.05
CA ASN A 692 31.33 -13.24 6.08
C ASN A 692 31.06 -11.74 6.26
N ILE A 693 32.09 -10.89 6.29
CA ILE A 693 31.93 -9.42 6.36
C ILE A 693 31.08 -8.93 5.18
N ILE A 694 31.41 -9.37 3.96
CA ILE A 694 30.64 -8.99 2.76
C ILE A 694 29.19 -9.46 2.91
N MET A 695 28.96 -10.73 3.26
CA MET A 695 27.58 -11.22 3.46
C MET A 695 26.82 -10.44 4.52
N HIS A 696 27.46 -10.09 5.65
CA HIS A 696 26.85 -9.26 6.68
C HIS A 696 26.55 -7.83 6.19
N LEU A 697 27.43 -7.24 5.38
CA LEU A 697 27.18 -5.94 4.77
C LEU A 697 26.02 -6.00 3.78
N PHE A 698 25.85 -7.09 3.01
CA PHE A 698 24.68 -7.28 2.16
C PHE A 698 23.39 -7.47 2.97
N ALA A 699 23.43 -8.27 4.04
CA ALA A 699 22.28 -8.61 4.86
C ALA A 699 21.82 -7.48 5.79
N PHE A 700 22.77 -6.65 6.26
CA PHE A 700 22.57 -5.67 7.32
C PHE A 700 23.25 -4.34 7.05
N ARG A 701 23.50 -3.96 5.79
CA ARG A 701 24.23 -2.73 5.39
C ARG A 701 23.97 -1.54 6.30
N HIS A 702 22.70 -1.37 6.59
CA HIS A 702 22.15 -0.24 7.31
C HIS A 702 22.44 -0.28 8.81
N HIS A 703 22.50 -1.46 9.42
CA HIS A 703 22.84 -1.63 10.83
C HIS A 703 24.35 -1.45 11.11
N TRP A 704 25.21 -1.65 10.10
CA TRP A 704 26.66 -1.43 10.23
C TRP A 704 27.03 0.05 10.32
N ILE A 705 26.24 0.93 9.71
CA ILE A 705 26.45 2.38 9.75
C ILE A 705 26.26 2.95 11.17
N HIS A 706 25.68 2.18 12.10
CA HIS A 706 25.46 2.58 13.51
C HIS A 706 26.61 2.23 14.45
N LYS A 707 27.61 1.45 14.02
CA LYS A 707 28.81 1.14 14.81
C LYS A 707 29.95 2.07 14.41
N ARG A 708 29.85 3.35 14.75
CA ARG A 708 31.02 4.25 14.82
C ARG A 708 31.02 5.01 16.12
#